data_AF-A0A2A5W8X3-F1
#
_entry.id   AF-A0A2A5W8X3-F1
#
_cell.length_a   1.000
_cell.length_b   1.000
_cell.length_c   1.000
_cell.angle_alpha   90.00
_cell.angle_beta   90.00
_cell.angle_gamma   90.00
#
_symmetry.space_group_name_H-M   'P 1'
#
loop_
_entity.id
_entity.type
_entity.pdbx_description
1 polymer ?
#
loop_
_entity_poly.entity_id
_entity_poly.type
_entity_poly.pdbx_seq_one_letter_code
_entity_poly.pdbx_strand_id
1 'polypeptide(L)'
;MLDLGAVAASENIIKGFEGHAYEVINVPMTWSEAEEHAKQKLGTLAKIDSLQENVFLQSLMSQITTVAQDGGGAKYFWLGGSDTVLEGNWQWVDGTQIDSLSITNRALWGQGPGFETGLSEPDNFMGNQDCLAMGLETWPKGAETLSALGAAGQWNDISCSNKLSFVIEYDVTASFTDGLLQVKHLTAGDKKYSASFQLTSRAADERCWSLSACFKLTVADETILPTTSTSNYFSDNVLKITKFEYMGKVYELDLKLIDSENLIFELTHANLTSSIQTFPSESWITATPDSVGMDAAKLQQAIDYAFNDVMVDGKLMPQNTQGLVIIRHGAIVAEKYASGSAKDSIATSWSTAKSFTSALMGIAIDKGYVSSEYVPAAEFITEWAGDDRKNMTIKNLLQMSSGLIEGGTSSYGDGTIMYIGLEDEEGVSDPNRPVDNVLYSIDRAIDPNRAPWLGATYSWSYQNADSQLLGEIIERATNTSIYEFAQDVLFNKLGINAGWWTDEFENYMAYCCLDMTTRNFARFGLLYAREGKWNAEQIVSQEWVVNSTARSVWLSDSIPYGYGYQWWADDSSDWFFSVGSRMNNIYIHPGLDIVVVRNSSLELIGEGKSRANEAYHDTEFPARWNHHEFFQPIIDSTKP
;
A
#
# COMPACT_ATOMS: atom_id res chain seq x y z
N MET A 1 -37.94 -31.33 37.86
CA MET A 1 -36.79 -30.43 38.01
C MET A 1 -35.89 -30.68 36.82
N LEU A 2 -36.01 -29.83 35.81
CA LEU A 2 -35.11 -29.77 34.66
C LEU A 2 -34.01 -28.78 35.03
N ASP A 3 -32.78 -29.26 35.10
CA ASP A 3 -31.59 -28.44 35.29
C ASP A 3 -31.05 -28.11 33.89
N LEU A 4 -31.28 -26.89 33.44
CA LEU A 4 -30.65 -26.29 32.27
C LEU A 4 -29.36 -25.62 32.75
N GLY A 5 -28.29 -26.40 32.79
CA GLY A 5 -26.94 -25.89 32.99
C GLY A 5 -26.53 -25.05 31.78
N ALA A 6 -26.58 -23.72 31.96
CA ALA A 6 -26.06 -22.74 31.02
C ALA A 6 -24.58 -23.02 30.75
N VAL A 7 -24.27 -23.38 29.51
CA VAL A 7 -22.91 -23.23 28.97
C VAL A 7 -22.71 -21.75 28.76
N ALA A 8 -21.76 -21.14 29.47
CA ALA A 8 -21.32 -19.78 29.20
C ALA A 8 -20.89 -19.70 27.73
N ALA A 9 -21.63 -18.92 26.92
CA ALA A 9 -21.21 -18.60 25.57
C ALA A 9 -19.90 -17.83 25.68
N SER A 10 -18.84 -18.34 25.05
CA SER A 10 -17.64 -17.53 24.79
C SER A 10 -18.10 -16.26 24.09
N GLU A 11 -17.75 -15.08 24.61
CA GLU A 11 -18.06 -13.82 23.93
C GLU A 11 -17.50 -13.89 22.50
N ASN A 12 -18.36 -13.68 21.50
CA ASN A 12 -17.93 -13.66 20.11
C ASN A 12 -16.90 -12.54 19.92
N ILE A 13 -15.84 -12.83 19.16
CA ILE A 13 -14.82 -11.82 18.84
C ILE A 13 -15.48 -10.78 17.93
N ILE A 14 -15.47 -9.52 18.36
CA ILE A 14 -15.93 -8.40 17.55
C ILE A 14 -14.80 -7.39 17.38
N LYS A 15 -14.49 -7.02 16.13
CA LYS A 15 -13.43 -6.07 15.78
C LYS A 15 -13.96 -5.01 14.83
N GLY A 16 -13.44 -3.78 14.93
CA GLY A 16 -13.77 -2.69 14.00
C GLY A 16 -12.71 -2.56 12.91
N PHE A 17 -13.14 -2.29 11.68
CA PHE A 17 -12.27 -1.90 10.58
C PHE A 17 -13.02 -0.96 9.65
N GLU A 18 -12.40 0.16 9.28
CA GLU A 18 -12.91 1.13 8.30
C GLU A 18 -14.42 1.44 8.35
N GLY A 19 -14.99 1.64 9.54
CA GLY A 19 -16.40 2.02 9.66
C GLY A 19 -17.38 0.86 9.68
N HIS A 20 -16.86 -0.35 9.80
CA HIS A 20 -17.62 -1.58 9.97
C HIS A 20 -17.21 -2.25 11.28
N ALA A 21 -18.15 -2.98 11.87
CA ALA A 21 -17.90 -3.93 12.95
C ALA A 21 -18.07 -5.34 12.41
N TYR A 22 -17.15 -6.22 12.79
CA TYR A 22 -17.05 -7.59 12.31
C TYR A 22 -17.16 -8.55 13.47
N GLU A 23 -18.19 -9.39 13.48
CA GLU A 23 -18.40 -10.43 14.49
C GLU A 23 -18.09 -11.81 13.91
N VAL A 24 -17.16 -12.53 14.55
CA VAL A 24 -16.78 -13.89 14.16
C VAL A 24 -17.80 -14.89 14.66
N ILE A 25 -18.36 -15.69 13.76
CA ILE A 25 -19.25 -16.81 14.07
C ILE A 25 -18.53 -18.12 13.82
N ASN A 26 -18.15 -18.79 14.90
CA ASN A 26 -17.43 -20.07 14.87
C ASN A 26 -18.34 -21.29 14.65
N VAL A 27 -19.66 -21.13 14.75
CA VAL A 27 -20.61 -22.22 14.55
C VAL A 27 -20.76 -22.44 13.04
N PRO A 28 -20.30 -23.59 12.49
CA PRO A 28 -20.28 -23.76 11.04
C PRO A 28 -21.69 -23.92 10.48
N MET A 29 -21.99 -23.16 9.42
CA MET A 29 -23.31 -23.12 8.76
C MET A 29 -23.13 -23.25 7.25
N THR A 30 -24.18 -23.72 6.56
CA THR A 30 -24.27 -23.54 5.10
C THR A 30 -24.34 -22.06 4.75
N TRP A 31 -24.00 -21.70 3.52
CA TRP A 31 -23.99 -20.28 3.14
C TRP A 31 -25.35 -19.59 3.37
N SER A 32 -26.45 -20.26 2.99
CA SER A 32 -27.81 -19.74 3.21
C SER A 32 -28.21 -19.65 4.69
N GLU A 33 -27.76 -20.61 5.52
CA GLU A 33 -28.00 -20.56 6.97
C GLU A 33 -27.21 -19.40 7.60
N ALA A 34 -25.98 -19.17 7.14
CA ALA A 34 -25.12 -18.09 7.61
C ALA A 34 -25.67 -16.71 7.23
N GLU A 35 -26.18 -16.55 6.00
CA GLU A 35 -26.84 -15.33 5.54
C GLU A 35 -28.10 -15.02 6.37
N GLU A 36 -28.96 -16.01 6.59
CA GLU A 36 -30.15 -15.85 7.43
C GLU A 36 -29.77 -15.53 8.88
N HIS A 37 -28.72 -16.16 9.42
CA HIS A 37 -28.20 -15.85 10.75
C HIS A 37 -27.70 -14.41 10.86
N ALA A 38 -26.98 -13.90 9.85
CA ALA A 38 -26.53 -12.52 9.79
C ALA A 38 -27.72 -11.53 9.78
N LYS A 39 -28.73 -11.79 8.93
CA LYS A 39 -29.95 -10.98 8.83
C LYS A 39 -30.72 -10.92 10.15
N GLN A 40 -30.85 -12.04 10.86
CA GLN A 40 -31.51 -12.09 12.17
C GLN A 40 -30.80 -11.21 13.23
N LYS A 41 -29.51 -10.95 13.06
CA LYS A 41 -28.71 -10.07 13.92
C LYS A 41 -28.61 -8.63 13.39
N LEU A 42 -29.35 -8.31 12.32
CA LEU A 42 -29.34 -7.01 11.64
C LEU A 42 -27.99 -6.66 11.00
N GLY A 43 -27.20 -7.67 10.64
CA GLY A 43 -25.98 -7.53 9.86
C GLY A 43 -26.08 -8.26 8.53
N THR A 44 -24.96 -8.30 7.80
CA THR A 44 -24.80 -9.03 6.54
C THR A 44 -23.64 -10.00 6.66
N LEU A 45 -23.54 -10.98 5.76
CA LEU A 45 -22.25 -11.65 5.56
C LEU A 45 -21.26 -10.64 5.01
N ALA A 46 -20.01 -10.75 5.44
CA ALA A 46 -18.98 -9.76 5.12
C ALA A 46 -18.77 -9.59 3.61
N LYS A 47 -18.76 -8.33 3.19
CA LYS A 47 -18.40 -7.85 1.86
C LYS A 47 -16.94 -7.39 1.87
N ILE A 48 -16.30 -7.42 0.70
CA ILE A 48 -14.96 -6.84 0.51
C ILE A 48 -15.09 -5.59 -0.36
N ASP A 49 -14.78 -4.43 0.21
CA ASP A 49 -14.75 -3.13 -0.45
C ASP A 49 -13.32 -2.61 -0.68
N SER A 50 -12.30 -3.27 -0.11
CA SER A 50 -10.89 -2.91 -0.32
C SER A 50 -9.93 -4.08 -0.13
N LEU A 51 -8.73 -3.99 -0.72
CA LEU A 51 -7.64 -4.95 -0.46
C LEU A 51 -7.29 -5.03 1.04
N GLN A 52 -7.35 -3.89 1.74
CA GLN A 52 -7.04 -3.83 3.17
C GLN A 52 -8.07 -4.58 4.01
N GLU A 53 -9.35 -4.51 3.62
CA GLU A 53 -10.42 -5.28 4.24
C GLU A 53 -10.26 -6.77 4.00
N ASN A 54 -9.85 -7.16 2.79
CA ASN A 54 -9.54 -8.56 2.47
C ASN A 54 -8.46 -9.14 3.41
N VAL A 55 -7.35 -8.41 3.58
CA VAL A 55 -6.26 -8.81 4.49
C VAL A 55 -6.70 -8.74 5.95
N PHE A 56 -7.52 -7.76 6.33
CA PHE A 56 -8.09 -7.67 7.67
C PHE A 56 -8.94 -8.90 8.00
N LEU A 57 -9.86 -9.32 7.11
CA LEU A 57 -10.70 -10.48 7.34
C LEU A 57 -9.91 -11.79 7.32
N GLN A 58 -8.91 -11.93 6.46
CA GLN A 58 -7.97 -13.05 6.49
C GLN A 58 -7.30 -13.18 7.86
N SER A 59 -6.80 -12.07 8.41
CA SER A 59 -6.16 -12.02 9.72
C SER A 59 -7.15 -12.34 10.85
N LEU A 60 -8.33 -11.71 10.83
CA LEU A 60 -9.40 -11.90 11.81
C LEU A 60 -9.85 -13.37 11.88
N MET A 61 -9.92 -14.04 10.74
CA MET A 61 -10.37 -15.43 10.61
C MET A 61 -9.25 -16.46 10.69
N SER A 62 -7.99 -16.05 10.87
CA SER A 62 -6.82 -16.94 10.83
C SER A 62 -6.86 -18.14 11.80
N GLN A 63 -7.65 -18.08 12.87
CA GLN A 63 -7.77 -19.13 13.88
C GLN A 63 -8.90 -20.13 13.63
N ILE A 64 -9.76 -19.90 12.62
CA ILE A 64 -10.84 -20.83 12.31
C ILE A 64 -10.30 -22.13 11.69
N THR A 65 -11.07 -23.20 11.85
CA THR A 65 -10.63 -24.58 11.50
C THR A 65 -11.58 -25.29 10.55
N THR A 66 -12.63 -24.61 10.08
CA THR A 66 -13.56 -25.17 9.11
C THR A 66 -12.88 -25.38 7.77
N VAL A 67 -13.20 -26.50 7.11
CA VAL A 67 -12.57 -26.95 5.87
C VAL A 67 -13.63 -27.26 4.82
N ALA A 68 -13.30 -27.04 3.56
CA ALA A 68 -14.12 -27.41 2.40
C ALA A 68 -13.39 -28.49 1.59
N GLN A 69 -14.04 -29.64 1.34
CA GLN A 69 -13.39 -30.76 0.64
C GLN A 69 -13.31 -30.52 -0.87
N ASP A 70 -14.33 -29.90 -1.43
CA ASP A 70 -14.40 -29.44 -2.82
C ASP A 70 -13.46 -28.24 -3.09
N GLY A 71 -13.17 -27.41 -2.08
CA GLY A 71 -12.07 -26.43 -2.10
C GLY A 71 -10.67 -27.04 -1.86
N GLY A 72 -10.42 -28.28 -2.29
CA GLY A 72 -9.12 -28.94 -2.12
C GLY A 72 -8.72 -29.27 -0.67
N GLY A 73 -9.68 -29.34 0.26
CA GLY A 73 -9.47 -29.76 1.65
C GLY A 73 -8.79 -28.71 2.54
N ALA A 74 -8.66 -27.47 2.07
CA ALA A 74 -8.06 -26.36 2.82
C ALA A 74 -9.06 -25.73 3.80
N LYS A 75 -8.57 -24.78 4.61
CA LYS A 75 -9.40 -24.01 5.55
C LYS A 75 -10.07 -22.83 4.86
N TYR A 76 -11.36 -22.66 5.12
CA TYR A 76 -12.19 -21.61 4.54
C TYR A 76 -13.20 -21.03 5.53
N PHE A 77 -13.61 -19.80 5.27
CA PHE A 77 -14.78 -19.17 5.85
C PHE A 77 -15.64 -18.50 4.77
N TRP A 78 -16.93 -18.32 5.05
CA TRP A 78 -17.85 -17.67 4.10
C TRP A 78 -17.65 -16.16 4.03
N LEU A 79 -17.69 -15.64 2.80
CA LEU A 79 -17.96 -14.25 2.48
C LEU A 79 -19.39 -14.12 1.95
N GLY A 80 -19.90 -12.89 1.89
CA GLY A 80 -21.24 -12.58 1.42
C GLY A 80 -21.43 -12.60 -0.09
N GLY A 81 -20.59 -13.31 -0.85
CA GLY A 81 -20.70 -13.41 -2.31
C GLY A 81 -21.34 -14.72 -2.78
N SER A 82 -22.17 -14.68 -3.82
CA SER A 82 -22.69 -15.86 -4.51
C SER A 82 -23.14 -15.52 -5.94
N ASP A 83 -23.26 -16.51 -6.82
CA ASP A 83 -23.90 -16.38 -8.13
C ASP A 83 -25.15 -17.28 -8.26
N THR A 84 -25.66 -17.79 -7.13
CA THR A 84 -26.87 -18.63 -7.04
C THR A 84 -28.14 -18.06 -7.72
N VAL A 85 -28.20 -16.74 -7.92
CA VAL A 85 -29.32 -16.06 -8.61
C VAL A 85 -29.21 -16.23 -10.13
N LEU A 86 -27.99 -16.12 -10.66
CA LEU A 86 -27.69 -16.25 -12.08
C LEU A 86 -26.24 -16.72 -12.23
N GLU A 87 -26.08 -17.95 -12.69
CA GLU A 87 -24.80 -18.60 -12.98
C GLU A 87 -23.81 -17.66 -13.69
N GLY A 88 -22.60 -17.54 -13.14
CA GLY A 88 -21.52 -16.69 -13.64
C GLY A 88 -21.68 -15.20 -13.34
N ASN A 89 -22.77 -14.79 -12.69
CA ASN A 89 -23.01 -13.40 -12.26
C ASN A 89 -22.92 -13.28 -10.74
N TRP A 90 -21.70 -13.13 -10.26
CA TRP A 90 -21.36 -12.99 -8.85
C TRP A 90 -21.90 -11.69 -8.25
N GLN A 91 -22.63 -11.82 -7.14
CA GLN A 91 -23.23 -10.72 -6.41
C GLN A 91 -22.94 -10.84 -4.91
N TRP A 92 -22.76 -9.70 -4.27
CA TRP A 92 -22.80 -9.59 -2.82
C TRP A 92 -24.24 -9.77 -2.30
N VAL A 93 -24.39 -10.09 -1.01
CA VAL A 93 -25.70 -10.27 -0.33
C VAL A 93 -26.61 -9.03 -0.37
N ASP A 94 -26.06 -7.85 -0.66
CA ASP A 94 -26.83 -6.62 -0.88
C ASP A 94 -27.34 -6.46 -2.34
N GLY A 95 -27.01 -7.41 -3.22
CA GLY A 95 -27.35 -7.44 -4.64
C GLY A 95 -26.39 -6.70 -5.55
N THR A 96 -25.34 -6.06 -5.02
CA THR A 96 -24.31 -5.41 -5.85
C THR A 96 -23.43 -6.44 -6.54
N GLN A 97 -23.04 -6.18 -7.78
CA GLN A 97 -22.19 -7.10 -8.54
C GLN A 97 -20.77 -7.11 -7.99
N ILE A 98 -20.14 -8.28 -7.94
CA ILE A 98 -18.72 -8.41 -7.59
C ILE A 98 -17.88 -8.07 -8.82
N ASP A 99 -17.12 -6.98 -8.72
CA ASP A 99 -16.07 -6.60 -9.67
C ASP A 99 -14.75 -6.48 -8.90
N SER A 100 -13.95 -7.55 -8.89
CA SER A 100 -12.70 -7.58 -8.13
C SER A 100 -11.69 -6.53 -8.63
N LEU A 101 -11.72 -6.17 -9.92
CA LEU A 101 -10.84 -5.15 -10.48
C LEU A 101 -11.20 -3.74 -10.01
N SER A 102 -12.45 -3.52 -9.59
CA SER A 102 -12.84 -2.28 -8.91
C SER A 102 -12.29 -2.17 -7.49
N ILE A 103 -11.94 -3.30 -6.86
CA ILE A 103 -11.37 -3.38 -5.51
C ILE A 103 -9.84 -3.24 -5.57
N THR A 104 -9.20 -4.01 -6.45
CA THR A 104 -7.74 -4.02 -6.64
C THR A 104 -7.36 -4.77 -7.92
N ASN A 105 -6.23 -4.40 -8.52
CA ASN A 105 -5.62 -5.19 -9.61
C ASN A 105 -4.79 -6.38 -9.12
N ARG A 106 -4.68 -6.59 -7.80
CA ARG A 106 -4.08 -7.80 -7.23
C ARG A 106 -5.08 -8.95 -7.29
N ALA A 107 -4.56 -10.16 -7.47
CA ALA A 107 -5.40 -11.34 -7.60
C ALA A 107 -6.12 -11.68 -6.29
N LEU A 108 -7.40 -11.33 -6.20
CA LEU A 108 -8.30 -11.75 -5.12
C LEU A 108 -8.80 -13.17 -5.35
N TRP A 109 -9.10 -13.55 -6.59
CA TRP A 109 -9.46 -14.92 -6.94
C TRP A 109 -8.23 -15.83 -7.07
N GLY A 110 -8.38 -17.11 -6.73
CA GLY A 110 -7.39 -18.14 -7.02
C GLY A 110 -7.18 -18.36 -8.52
N GLN A 111 -6.12 -19.10 -8.85
CA GLN A 111 -5.73 -19.48 -10.21
C GLN A 111 -6.50 -20.68 -10.76
N GLY A 112 -7.30 -21.40 -9.95
CA GLY A 112 -8.06 -22.62 -10.33
C GLY A 112 -7.18 -23.74 -10.92
N PRO A 113 -7.73 -24.87 -11.43
CA PRO A 113 -6.94 -26.05 -11.83
C PRO A 113 -6.06 -25.90 -13.10
N GLY A 114 -5.90 -24.69 -13.62
CA GLY A 114 -4.92 -24.37 -14.65
C GLY A 114 -4.62 -22.88 -14.68
N PHE A 115 -3.34 -22.50 -14.73
CA PHE A 115 -2.87 -21.11 -14.79
C PHE A 115 -3.21 -20.38 -16.13
N GLU A 116 -4.21 -20.86 -16.87
CA GLU A 116 -4.66 -20.31 -18.13
C GLU A 116 -5.99 -19.56 -17.93
N THR A 117 -6.20 -18.51 -18.72
CA THR A 117 -7.41 -17.69 -18.67
C THR A 117 -8.66 -18.54 -18.97
N GLY A 118 -9.58 -18.62 -18.00
CA GLY A 118 -10.81 -19.44 -18.08
C GLY A 118 -10.79 -20.76 -17.32
N LEU A 119 -9.67 -21.11 -16.68
CA LEU A 119 -9.56 -22.16 -15.66
C LEU A 119 -9.28 -21.60 -14.26
N SER A 120 -9.26 -20.27 -14.13
CA SER A 120 -9.10 -19.52 -12.89
C SER A 120 -10.41 -19.37 -12.14
N GLU A 121 -10.33 -19.28 -10.81
CA GLU A 121 -11.50 -19.04 -9.97
C GLU A 121 -12.19 -17.71 -10.39
N PRO A 122 -13.52 -17.61 -10.34
CA PRO A 122 -14.45 -18.70 -10.06
C PRO A 122 -14.53 -19.69 -11.23
N ASP A 123 -14.39 -20.99 -10.97
CA ASP A 123 -14.27 -22.02 -12.01
C ASP A 123 -15.53 -22.90 -12.17
N ASN A 124 -16.51 -22.74 -11.26
CA ASN A 124 -17.70 -23.55 -11.10
C ASN A 124 -17.45 -25.06 -11.29
N PHE A 125 -16.48 -25.60 -10.56
CA PHE A 125 -16.08 -27.00 -10.70
C PHE A 125 -17.28 -27.94 -10.50
N MET A 126 -17.55 -28.77 -11.51
CA MET A 126 -18.70 -29.69 -11.60
C MET A 126 -20.10 -29.03 -11.64
N GLY A 127 -20.19 -27.71 -11.81
CA GLY A 127 -21.45 -26.98 -12.03
C GLY A 127 -22.33 -26.84 -10.77
N ASN A 128 -21.72 -26.77 -9.59
CA ASN A 128 -22.43 -26.68 -8.31
C ASN A 128 -21.70 -25.88 -7.22
N GLN A 129 -20.80 -24.98 -7.63
CA GLN A 129 -20.00 -24.14 -6.75
C GLN A 129 -20.40 -22.68 -6.94
N ASP A 130 -21.35 -22.25 -6.11
CA ASP A 130 -22.04 -20.98 -6.33
C ASP A 130 -21.84 -19.97 -5.17
N CYS A 131 -20.95 -20.29 -4.21
CA CYS A 131 -20.79 -19.52 -2.97
C CYS A 131 -19.33 -19.16 -2.68
N LEU A 132 -19.12 -17.87 -2.37
CA LEU A 132 -17.81 -17.27 -2.19
C LEU A 132 -17.23 -17.63 -0.82
N ALA A 133 -16.03 -18.20 -0.81
CA ALA A 133 -15.25 -18.42 0.39
C ALA A 133 -13.84 -17.87 0.25
N MET A 134 -13.27 -17.43 1.37
CA MET A 134 -11.86 -17.04 1.43
C MET A 134 -11.03 -18.17 2.04
N GLY A 135 -9.96 -18.57 1.37
CA GLY A 135 -9.02 -19.56 1.87
C GLY A 135 -8.04 -18.97 2.89
N LEU A 136 -7.66 -19.75 3.90
CA LEU A 136 -6.75 -19.33 4.97
C LEU A 136 -5.38 -20.03 4.94
N GLU A 137 -5.19 -20.91 3.96
CA GLU A 137 -3.95 -21.60 3.66
C GLU A 137 -3.92 -21.88 2.15
N THR A 138 -2.82 -22.42 1.63
CA THR A 138 -2.78 -22.81 0.21
C THR A 138 -3.79 -23.92 -0.07
N TRP A 139 -4.47 -23.85 -1.22
CA TRP A 139 -5.32 -24.94 -1.71
C TRP A 139 -4.84 -25.47 -3.07
N PRO A 140 -4.93 -26.78 -3.32
CA PRO A 140 -5.24 -27.85 -2.37
C PRO A 140 -4.30 -27.88 -1.17
N LYS A 141 -4.81 -28.40 -0.05
CA LYS A 141 -4.08 -28.39 1.22
C LYS A 141 -2.71 -29.06 1.08
N GLY A 142 -1.66 -28.31 1.44
CA GLY A 142 -0.28 -28.79 1.38
C GLY A 142 0.38 -28.68 0.00
N ALA A 143 -0.26 -28.02 -0.96
CA ALA A 143 0.37 -27.69 -2.24
C ALA A 143 1.56 -26.74 -2.06
N GLU A 144 2.62 -26.98 -2.83
CA GLU A 144 3.73 -26.05 -2.99
C GLU A 144 3.29 -24.85 -3.82
N THR A 145 3.89 -23.68 -3.59
CA THR A 145 3.49 -22.39 -4.20
C THR A 145 3.28 -22.43 -5.71
N LEU A 146 4.13 -23.14 -6.46
CA LEU A 146 4.05 -23.24 -7.93
C LEU A 146 2.92 -24.17 -8.42
N SER A 147 2.31 -24.93 -7.53
CA SER A 147 1.24 -25.89 -7.82
C SER A 147 -0.07 -25.57 -7.08
N ALA A 148 -0.05 -24.55 -6.24
CA ALA A 148 -1.22 -24.10 -5.50
C ALA A 148 -2.19 -23.42 -6.47
N LEU A 149 -3.47 -23.80 -6.36
CA LEU A 149 -4.56 -23.17 -7.10
C LEU A 149 -5.00 -21.87 -6.41
N GLY A 150 -4.65 -21.67 -5.15
CA GLY A 150 -4.69 -20.36 -4.52
C GLY A 150 -3.95 -20.32 -3.19
N ALA A 151 -3.77 -19.12 -2.68
CA ALA A 151 -3.03 -18.79 -1.47
C ALA A 151 -3.95 -18.20 -0.40
N ALA A 152 -3.50 -18.20 0.86
CA ALA A 152 -4.24 -17.61 1.96
C ALA A 152 -4.63 -16.15 1.65
N GLY A 153 -5.90 -15.79 1.88
CA GLY A 153 -6.46 -14.49 1.56
C GLY A 153 -7.10 -14.39 0.17
N GLN A 154 -6.88 -15.38 -0.71
CA GLN A 154 -7.58 -15.44 -1.99
C GLN A 154 -8.95 -16.10 -1.85
N TRP A 155 -9.77 -15.93 -2.87
CA TRP A 155 -11.15 -16.37 -2.97
C TRP A 155 -11.26 -17.63 -3.83
N ASN A 156 -12.28 -18.42 -3.52
CA ASN A 156 -12.67 -19.63 -4.23
C ASN A 156 -14.20 -19.72 -4.24
N ASP A 157 -14.79 -20.19 -5.33
CA ASP A 157 -16.18 -20.59 -5.38
C ASP A 157 -16.32 -22.06 -4.98
N ILE A 158 -17.08 -22.30 -3.90
CA ILE A 158 -17.27 -23.65 -3.37
C ILE A 158 -18.75 -23.94 -3.20
N SER A 159 -19.08 -25.22 -3.00
CA SER A 159 -20.45 -25.65 -2.81
C SER A 159 -21.05 -24.96 -1.58
N CYS A 160 -22.17 -24.27 -1.79
CA CYS A 160 -22.95 -23.61 -0.75
C CYS A 160 -23.39 -24.56 0.39
N SER A 161 -23.32 -25.88 0.16
CA SER A 161 -23.65 -26.93 1.13
C SER A 161 -22.55 -27.20 2.17
N ASN A 162 -21.33 -26.68 1.96
CA ASN A 162 -20.27 -26.73 2.97
C ASN A 162 -20.71 -26.06 4.27
N LYS A 163 -20.20 -26.53 5.41
CA LYS A 163 -20.46 -25.92 6.71
C LYS A 163 -19.21 -25.20 7.18
N LEU A 164 -19.20 -23.88 7.04
CA LEU A 164 -18.05 -23.06 7.37
C LEU A 164 -18.39 -22.01 8.43
N SER A 165 -17.37 -21.59 9.18
CA SER A 165 -17.42 -20.38 9.98
C SER A 165 -17.58 -19.17 9.05
N PHE A 166 -18.02 -18.04 9.59
CA PHE A 166 -18.26 -16.84 8.80
C PHE A 166 -18.15 -15.58 9.66
N VAL A 167 -18.15 -14.43 9.00
CA VAL A 167 -18.12 -13.13 9.66
C VAL A 167 -19.41 -12.37 9.34
N ILE A 168 -20.05 -11.85 10.38
CA ILE A 168 -21.13 -10.88 10.24
C ILE A 168 -20.53 -9.49 10.23
N GLU A 169 -20.90 -8.71 9.23
CA GLU A 169 -20.55 -7.30 9.10
C GLU A 169 -21.72 -6.41 9.51
N TYR A 170 -21.39 -5.33 10.21
CA TYR A 170 -22.33 -4.28 10.58
C TYR A 170 -21.76 -2.91 10.19
N ASP A 171 -22.54 -2.13 9.43
CA ASP A 171 -22.20 -0.75 9.08
C ASP A 171 -22.35 0.18 10.30
N VAL A 172 -21.24 0.73 10.78
CA VAL A 172 -21.17 1.66 11.91
C VAL A 172 -20.91 3.11 11.49
N THR A 173 -20.80 3.39 10.19
CA THR A 173 -20.45 4.72 9.68
C THR A 173 -21.64 5.65 9.80
N ALA A 174 -21.43 6.84 10.37
CA ALA A 174 -22.43 7.89 10.37
C ALA A 174 -22.49 8.57 9.00
N SER A 175 -23.70 8.83 8.50
CA SER A 175 -23.94 9.47 7.21
C SER A 175 -24.74 10.75 7.36
N PHE A 176 -24.53 11.72 6.46
CA PHE A 176 -25.28 12.97 6.44
C PHE A 176 -25.79 13.27 5.04
N THR A 177 -27.12 13.23 4.86
CA THR A 177 -27.78 13.48 3.58
C THR A 177 -29.03 14.34 3.81
N ASP A 178 -29.24 15.35 2.97
CA ASP A 178 -30.43 16.23 3.00
C ASP A 178 -30.72 16.84 4.38
N GLY A 179 -29.67 17.18 5.13
CA GLY A 179 -29.80 17.76 6.47
C GLY A 179 -30.08 16.73 7.56
N LEU A 180 -30.08 15.43 7.28
CA LEU A 180 -30.29 14.36 8.24
C LEU A 180 -28.99 13.62 8.52
N LEU A 181 -28.53 13.68 9.77
CA LEU A 181 -27.40 12.89 10.29
C LEU A 181 -27.93 11.57 10.83
N GLN A 182 -27.55 10.46 10.21
CA GLN A 182 -27.88 9.11 10.66
C GLN A 182 -26.69 8.53 11.42
N VAL A 183 -26.95 8.06 12.64
CA VAL A 183 -25.95 7.46 13.53
C VAL A 183 -26.46 6.08 13.93
N LYS A 184 -25.83 5.05 13.38
CA LYS A 184 -26.09 3.66 13.78
C LYS A 184 -25.19 3.28 14.97
N HIS A 185 -25.54 2.20 15.65
CA HIS A 185 -24.71 1.64 16.75
C HIS A 185 -24.40 2.63 17.88
N LEU A 186 -25.32 3.56 18.17
CA LEU A 186 -25.15 4.54 19.23
C LEU A 186 -25.39 3.89 20.60
N THR A 187 -24.34 3.79 21.41
CA THR A 187 -24.44 3.34 22.80
C THR A 187 -24.74 4.52 23.73
N ALA A 188 -25.82 4.45 24.49
CA ALA A 188 -26.18 5.44 25.50
C ALA A 188 -26.64 4.74 26.79
N GLY A 189 -25.79 4.82 27.83
CA GLY A 189 -25.93 3.98 29.02
C GLY A 189 -25.79 2.49 28.65
N ASP A 190 -26.70 1.65 29.13
CA ASP A 190 -26.72 0.21 28.85
C ASP A 190 -27.49 -0.16 27.57
N LYS A 191 -27.99 0.84 26.84
CA LYS A 191 -28.85 0.67 25.66
C LYS A 191 -28.15 1.10 24.38
N LYS A 192 -28.64 0.57 23.27
CA LYS A 192 -28.10 0.81 21.93
C LYS A 192 -29.20 1.31 21.01
N TYR A 193 -28.86 2.21 20.11
CA TYR A 193 -29.82 2.89 19.26
C TYR A 193 -29.33 3.01 17.82
N SER A 194 -30.29 3.00 16.89
CA SER A 194 -30.17 3.65 15.60
C SER A 194 -30.85 5.02 15.71
N ALA A 195 -30.12 6.10 15.52
CA ALA A 195 -30.58 7.46 15.78
C ALA A 195 -30.48 8.36 14.55
N SER A 196 -31.47 9.24 14.38
CA SER A 196 -31.50 10.24 13.31
C SER A 196 -31.61 11.65 13.88
N PHE A 197 -30.73 12.53 13.44
CA PHE A 197 -30.66 13.91 13.90
C PHE A 197 -30.85 14.89 12.73
N GLN A 198 -31.86 15.75 12.84
CA GLN A 198 -32.14 16.78 11.84
C GLN A 198 -31.27 18.01 12.10
N LEU A 199 -30.56 18.48 11.08
CA LEU A 199 -29.86 19.76 11.09
C LEU A 199 -30.88 20.87 11.39
N THR A 200 -30.61 21.64 12.43
CA THR A 200 -31.44 22.74 12.88
C THR A 200 -30.64 24.04 12.87
N SER A 201 -31.35 25.17 12.82
CA SER A 201 -30.74 26.50 12.77
C SER A 201 -31.11 27.32 14.00
N ARG A 202 -30.37 28.41 14.21
CA ARG A 202 -30.68 29.39 15.26
C ARG A 202 -32.10 29.98 15.16
N ALA A 203 -32.69 30.02 13.96
CA ALA A 203 -34.07 30.46 13.78
C ALA A 203 -35.11 29.50 14.40
N ALA A 204 -34.71 28.25 14.66
CA ALA A 204 -35.54 27.22 15.29
C ALA A 204 -35.24 27.01 16.78
N ASP A 205 -34.04 27.36 17.28
CA ASP A 205 -33.69 27.41 18.71
C ASP A 205 -32.63 28.49 19.01
N GLU A 206 -32.92 29.42 19.93
CA GLU A 206 -32.03 30.53 20.26
C GLU A 206 -30.69 30.11 20.89
N ARG A 207 -30.62 28.88 21.45
CA ARG A 207 -29.40 28.32 22.06
C ARG A 207 -28.41 27.80 21.02
N CYS A 208 -28.83 27.61 19.76
CA CYS A 208 -27.94 27.27 18.66
C CYS A 208 -27.13 28.50 18.23
N TRP A 209 -25.82 28.46 18.44
CA TRP A 209 -24.94 29.56 18.06
C TRP A 209 -24.88 29.69 16.54
N SER A 210 -24.90 30.93 16.02
CA SER A 210 -25.08 31.19 14.58
C SER A 210 -23.97 30.69 13.67
N LEU A 211 -22.85 30.20 14.23
CA LEU A 211 -21.69 29.71 13.49
C LEU A 211 -21.49 28.19 13.63
N SER A 212 -22.23 27.52 14.52
CA SER A 212 -22.11 26.08 14.76
C SER A 212 -23.28 25.32 14.14
N ALA A 213 -23.02 24.13 13.60
CA ALA A 213 -24.09 23.23 13.17
C ALA A 213 -24.77 22.62 14.41
N CYS A 214 -26.10 22.66 14.45
CA CYS A 214 -26.90 22.03 15.48
C CYS A 214 -27.71 20.87 14.91
N PHE A 215 -27.89 19.82 15.71
CA PHE A 215 -28.59 18.61 15.32
C PHE A 215 -29.64 18.28 16.39
N LYS A 216 -30.91 18.19 15.99
CA LYS A 216 -32.01 17.78 16.86
C LYS A 216 -32.29 16.31 16.67
N LEU A 217 -32.28 15.51 17.74
CA LEU A 217 -32.72 14.11 17.66
C LEU A 217 -34.19 14.05 17.24
N THR A 218 -34.48 13.25 16.21
CA THR A 218 -35.84 13.07 15.67
C THR A 218 -36.34 11.65 15.86
N VAL A 219 -35.47 10.66 15.73
CA VAL A 219 -35.77 9.23 15.88
C VAL A 219 -34.63 8.57 16.65
N ALA A 220 -34.95 7.64 17.55
CA ALA A 220 -34.00 6.76 18.21
C ALA A 220 -34.68 5.41 18.48
N ASP A 221 -34.37 4.43 17.65
CA ASP A 221 -34.91 3.07 17.77
C ASP A 221 -33.91 2.19 18.50
N GLU A 222 -34.34 1.51 19.57
CA GLU A 222 -33.47 0.63 20.36
C GLU A 222 -33.06 -0.61 19.54
N THR A 223 -31.78 -0.99 19.59
CA THR A 223 -31.19 -2.09 18.81
C THR A 223 -30.39 -3.04 19.70
N ILE A 224 -30.01 -4.20 19.15
CA ILE A 224 -29.26 -5.26 19.86
C ILE A 224 -27.85 -5.47 19.29
N LEU A 225 -27.30 -4.42 18.65
CA LEU A 225 -26.07 -4.53 17.88
C LEU A 225 -24.86 -4.79 18.80
N PRO A 226 -23.79 -5.48 18.37
CA PRO A 226 -22.62 -5.69 19.20
C PRO A 226 -21.88 -4.37 19.49
N THR A 227 -21.22 -4.26 20.65
CA THR A 227 -20.41 -3.07 21.01
C THR A 227 -18.96 -3.28 20.61
N THR A 228 -18.33 -2.26 20.04
CA THR A 228 -16.92 -2.26 19.62
C THR A 228 -16.20 -1.00 20.10
N SER A 229 -14.86 -0.99 20.04
CA SER A 229 -14.05 0.22 20.23
C SER A 229 -14.35 1.32 19.20
N THR A 230 -14.98 0.98 18.08
CA THR A 230 -15.41 1.89 17.01
C THR A 230 -16.87 2.32 17.13
N SER A 231 -17.59 1.95 18.18
CA SER A 231 -19.00 2.29 18.33
C SER A 231 -19.20 3.76 18.70
N ASN A 232 -20.21 4.39 18.10
CA ASN A 232 -20.67 5.71 18.49
C ASN A 232 -21.21 5.66 19.92
N TYR A 233 -20.94 6.68 20.75
CA TYR A 233 -21.40 6.66 22.14
C TYR A 233 -21.80 8.03 22.66
N PHE A 234 -22.72 8.04 23.61
CA PHE A 234 -23.13 9.23 24.34
C PHE A 234 -22.75 9.10 25.81
N SER A 235 -21.82 9.95 26.26
CA SER A 235 -21.42 10.05 27.67
C SER A 235 -21.11 11.51 28.01
N ASP A 236 -21.27 11.88 29.28
CA ASP A 236 -20.92 13.22 29.79
C ASP A 236 -21.50 14.38 28.96
N ASN A 237 -22.73 14.22 28.47
CA ASN A 237 -23.44 15.16 27.59
C ASN A 237 -22.76 15.41 26.23
N VAL A 238 -21.92 14.49 25.76
CA VAL A 238 -21.31 14.53 24.43
C VAL A 238 -21.63 13.25 23.69
N LEU A 239 -22.23 13.39 22.51
CA LEU A 239 -22.36 12.34 21.52
C LEU A 239 -21.09 12.31 20.68
N LYS A 240 -20.30 11.25 20.83
CA LYS A 240 -19.12 10.99 20.03
C LYS A 240 -19.46 10.11 18.84
N ILE A 241 -19.16 10.63 17.65
CA ILE A 241 -19.23 9.88 16.41
C ILE A 241 -17.80 9.55 15.99
N THR A 242 -17.49 8.27 16.01
CA THR A 242 -16.13 7.73 15.81
C THR A 242 -15.74 7.65 14.34
N LYS A 243 -16.71 7.57 13.43
CA LYS A 243 -16.48 7.65 11.99
C LYS A 243 -17.63 8.37 11.29
N PHE A 244 -17.32 9.52 10.71
CA PHE A 244 -18.22 10.31 9.88
C PHE A 244 -17.55 10.61 8.55
N GLU A 245 -18.14 10.13 7.45
CA GLU A 245 -17.64 10.43 6.11
C GLU A 245 -18.32 11.67 5.55
N TYR A 246 -17.51 12.62 5.08
CA TYR A 246 -18.01 13.81 4.40
C TYR A 246 -17.02 14.29 3.35
N MET A 247 -17.50 14.41 2.10
CA MET A 247 -16.72 14.84 0.93
C MET A 247 -15.42 14.04 0.74
N GLY A 248 -15.49 12.71 0.90
CA GLY A 248 -14.33 11.81 0.72
C GLY A 248 -13.28 11.91 1.82
N LYS A 249 -13.62 12.49 2.97
CA LYS A 249 -12.76 12.59 4.15
C LYS A 249 -13.49 11.99 5.35
N VAL A 250 -12.71 11.43 6.27
CA VAL A 250 -13.21 10.77 7.47
C VAL A 250 -12.93 11.63 8.69
N TYR A 251 -13.96 11.88 9.49
CA TYR A 251 -13.90 12.70 10.68
C TYR A 251 -14.40 11.95 11.92
N GLU A 252 -13.84 12.31 13.07
CA GLU A 252 -14.48 12.11 14.36
C GLU A 252 -15.24 13.38 14.75
N LEU A 253 -16.48 13.24 15.21
CA LEU A 253 -17.33 14.36 15.63
C LEU A 253 -17.64 14.31 17.12
N ASP A 254 -17.60 15.48 17.76
CA ASP A 254 -18.20 15.68 19.08
C ASP A 254 -19.45 16.55 18.95
N LEU A 255 -20.59 16.03 19.38
CA LEU A 255 -21.87 16.71 19.41
C LEU A 255 -22.29 16.90 20.87
N LYS A 256 -22.15 18.11 21.41
CA LYS A 256 -22.47 18.42 22.81
C LYS A 256 -23.97 18.69 22.97
N LEU A 257 -24.61 18.02 23.91
CA LEU A 257 -26.00 18.28 24.28
C LEU A 257 -26.12 19.68 24.90
N ILE A 258 -26.85 20.58 24.23
CA ILE A 258 -27.10 21.96 24.66
C ILE A 258 -28.54 22.19 25.10
N ASP A 259 -29.46 21.31 24.71
CA ASP A 259 -30.83 21.29 25.19
C ASP A 259 -31.29 19.86 25.45
N SER A 260 -31.40 19.49 26.72
CA SER A 260 -31.88 18.17 27.14
C SER A 260 -33.38 17.97 26.93
N GLU A 261 -34.18 19.05 26.88
CA GLU A 261 -35.63 18.93 26.74
C GLU A 261 -36.03 18.60 25.30
N ASN A 262 -35.38 19.22 24.32
CA ASN A 262 -35.63 18.96 22.89
C ASN A 262 -34.56 18.09 22.23
N LEU A 263 -33.58 17.58 23.00
CA LEU A 263 -32.45 16.74 22.54
C LEU A 263 -31.69 17.37 21.38
N ILE A 264 -31.23 18.61 21.59
CA ILE A 264 -30.46 19.38 20.61
C ILE A 264 -28.98 19.34 20.98
N PHE A 265 -28.17 19.00 19.99
CA PHE A 265 -26.73 18.86 20.10
C PHE A 265 -26.03 19.89 19.21
N GLU A 266 -24.99 20.53 19.72
CA GLU A 266 -24.11 21.42 18.98
C GLU A 266 -22.85 20.65 18.54
N LEU A 267 -22.48 20.76 17.27
CA LEU A 267 -21.18 20.28 16.80
C LEU A 267 -20.06 21.15 17.40
N THR A 268 -19.26 20.58 18.30
CA THR A 268 -18.15 21.28 18.97
C THR A 268 -16.79 20.93 18.39
N HIS A 269 -16.62 19.72 17.86
CA HIS A 269 -15.39 19.30 17.18
C HIS A 269 -15.69 18.45 15.93
N ALA A 270 -14.86 18.61 14.91
CA ALA A 270 -14.81 17.76 13.72
C ALA A 270 -13.33 17.56 13.34
N ASN A 271 -12.74 16.44 13.75
CA ASN A 271 -11.31 16.17 13.57
C ASN A 271 -11.10 15.19 12.43
N LEU A 272 -10.30 15.57 11.43
CA LEU A 272 -9.86 14.65 10.38
C LEU A 272 -9.08 13.49 11.02
N THR A 273 -9.45 12.26 10.71
CA THR A 273 -8.84 11.07 11.31
C THR A 273 -8.19 10.16 10.26
N SER A 274 -7.40 9.20 10.74
CA SER A 274 -6.77 8.18 9.90
C SER A 274 -7.82 7.27 9.26
N SER A 275 -7.64 6.95 7.99
CA SER A 275 -8.40 5.95 7.26
C SER A 275 -7.63 5.51 6.01
N ILE A 276 -8.04 4.40 5.41
CA ILE A 276 -7.55 3.99 4.09
C ILE A 276 -7.89 5.00 2.97
N GLN A 277 -8.77 5.97 3.23
CA GLN A 277 -9.10 7.07 2.30
C GLN A 277 -8.41 8.40 2.66
N THR A 278 -7.74 8.48 3.82
CA THR A 278 -7.12 9.73 4.29
C THR A 278 -5.78 9.95 3.62
N PHE A 279 -5.59 11.10 2.94
CA PHE A 279 -4.30 11.51 2.38
C PHE A 279 -3.78 12.76 3.12
N PRO A 280 -2.45 12.93 3.24
CA PRO A 280 -1.88 14.13 3.84
C PRO A 280 -2.18 15.35 2.96
N SER A 281 -2.45 16.49 3.60
CA SER A 281 -2.53 17.79 2.94
C SER A 281 -1.17 18.51 3.06
N GLU A 282 -1.18 19.81 3.41
CA GLU A 282 0.05 20.52 3.80
C GLU A 282 0.74 19.84 4.99
N SER A 283 -0.04 19.31 5.92
CA SER A 283 0.43 18.53 7.07
C SER A 283 -0.09 17.11 7.06
N TRP A 284 0.70 16.22 7.66
CA TRP A 284 0.28 14.87 8.03
C TRP A 284 -0.60 14.91 9.26
N ILE A 285 -1.64 14.08 9.28
CA ILE A 285 -2.29 13.70 10.52
C ILE A 285 -1.39 12.72 11.28
N THR A 286 -1.53 12.71 12.61
CA THR A 286 -0.80 11.80 13.51
C THR A 286 -1.78 10.95 14.27
N ALA A 287 -1.47 9.68 14.43
CA ALA A 287 -2.28 8.72 15.19
C ALA A 287 -1.40 8.01 16.22
N THR A 288 -1.99 7.53 17.31
CA THR A 288 -1.27 6.61 18.21
C THR A 288 -1.27 5.21 17.60
N PRO A 289 -0.26 4.36 17.88
CA PRO A 289 -0.26 2.98 17.40
C PRO A 289 -1.57 2.23 17.71
N ASP A 290 -2.04 2.29 18.95
CA ASP A 290 -3.27 1.62 19.37
C ASP A 290 -4.51 2.09 18.58
N SER A 291 -4.59 3.39 18.25
CA SER A 291 -5.76 3.95 17.52
C SER A 291 -5.91 3.43 16.09
N VAL A 292 -4.83 2.89 15.51
CA VAL A 292 -4.83 2.26 14.18
C VAL A 292 -4.55 0.77 14.23
N GLY A 293 -4.72 0.14 15.41
CA GLY A 293 -4.56 -1.29 15.59
C GLY A 293 -3.12 -1.80 15.49
N MET A 294 -2.14 -1.00 15.95
CA MET A 294 -0.73 -1.37 15.96
C MET A 294 -0.16 -1.47 17.37
N ASP A 295 0.59 -2.54 17.65
CA ASP A 295 1.34 -2.73 18.89
C ASP A 295 2.52 -1.76 18.99
N ALA A 296 2.47 -0.85 19.97
CA ALA A 296 3.50 0.17 20.19
C ALA A 296 4.89 -0.41 20.53
N ALA A 297 4.97 -1.57 21.20
CA ALA A 297 6.24 -2.18 21.58
C ALA A 297 6.97 -2.79 20.37
N LYS A 298 6.22 -3.41 19.43
CA LYS A 298 6.78 -3.90 18.16
C LYS A 298 7.23 -2.76 17.25
N LEU A 299 6.51 -1.64 17.24
CA LEU A 299 6.98 -0.42 16.56
C LEU A 299 8.27 0.11 17.20
N GLN A 300 8.34 0.13 18.53
CA GLN A 300 9.56 0.52 19.24
C GLN A 300 10.75 -0.39 18.89
N GLN A 301 10.53 -1.70 18.74
CA GLN A 301 11.57 -2.63 18.29
C GLN A 301 12.16 -2.25 16.93
N ALA A 302 11.32 -1.86 15.95
CA ALA A 302 11.80 -1.42 14.64
C ALA A 302 12.52 -0.06 14.70
N ILE A 303 12.03 0.86 15.53
CA ILE A 303 12.69 2.15 15.79
C ILE A 303 14.07 1.93 16.42
N ASP A 304 14.16 1.04 17.40
CA ASP A 304 15.42 0.69 18.06
C ASP A 304 16.39 0.02 17.09
N TYR A 305 15.90 -0.89 16.24
CA TYR A 305 16.69 -1.49 15.16
C TYR A 305 17.31 -0.43 14.25
N ALA A 306 16.54 0.60 13.90
CA ALA A 306 16.97 1.65 13.00
C ALA A 306 17.95 2.64 13.62
N PHE A 307 17.89 2.88 14.93
CA PHE A 307 18.65 3.98 15.56
C PHE A 307 19.75 3.54 16.53
N ASN A 308 19.62 2.37 17.15
CA ASN A 308 20.56 1.98 18.19
C ASN A 308 21.84 1.45 17.57
N ASP A 309 22.98 1.90 18.10
CA ASP A 309 24.28 1.36 17.73
C ASP A 309 24.34 -0.14 18.02
N VAL A 310 25.00 -0.88 17.14
CA VAL A 310 25.11 -2.34 17.22
C VAL A 310 26.55 -2.78 17.36
N MET A 311 26.76 -3.88 18.06
CA MET A 311 28.09 -4.49 18.18
C MET A 311 28.41 -5.28 16.90
N VAL A 312 29.43 -4.85 16.16
CA VAL A 312 29.99 -5.55 15.00
C VAL A 312 31.48 -5.79 15.28
N ASP A 313 31.90 -7.05 15.27
CA ASP A 313 33.29 -7.47 15.54
C ASP A 313 33.90 -6.85 16.82
N GLY A 314 33.10 -6.76 17.88
CA GLY A 314 33.52 -6.22 19.18
C GLY A 314 33.60 -4.69 19.25
N LYS A 315 33.13 -3.97 18.23
CA LYS A 315 33.04 -2.51 18.20
C LYS A 315 31.59 -2.06 18.16
N LEU A 316 31.26 -1.02 18.93
CA LEU A 316 29.97 -0.35 18.83
C LEU A 316 29.98 0.52 17.57
N MET A 317 29.06 0.24 16.64
CA MET A 317 28.99 0.93 15.34
C MET A 317 27.58 1.49 15.11
N PRO A 318 27.47 2.69 14.53
CA PRO A 318 26.19 3.37 14.39
C PRO A 318 25.32 2.80 13.26
N GLN A 319 24.00 2.92 13.41
CA GLN A 319 23.05 2.60 12.34
C GLN A 319 22.82 3.75 11.35
N ASN A 320 23.38 4.93 11.62
CA ASN A 320 23.41 6.06 10.67
C ASN A 320 22.05 6.45 10.08
N THR A 321 20.95 6.25 10.82
CA THR A 321 19.62 6.69 10.42
C THR A 321 19.42 8.16 10.76
N GLN A 322 19.09 8.98 9.77
CA GLN A 322 18.73 10.39 9.95
C GLN A 322 17.27 10.58 10.31
N GLY A 323 16.39 9.87 9.59
CA GLY A 323 14.95 10.02 9.69
C GLY A 323 14.24 8.70 9.44
N LEU A 324 13.23 8.43 10.25
CA LEU A 324 12.32 7.30 10.13
C LEU A 324 10.90 7.82 10.25
N VAL A 325 10.03 7.46 9.31
CA VAL A 325 8.59 7.75 9.35
C VAL A 325 7.84 6.45 9.07
N ILE A 326 6.89 6.11 9.93
CA ILE A 326 5.99 4.95 9.80
C ILE A 326 4.57 5.48 9.63
N ILE A 327 3.93 5.10 8.53
CA ILE A 327 2.57 5.48 8.15
C ILE A 327 1.66 4.26 8.22
N ARG A 328 0.44 4.46 8.73
CA ARG A 328 -0.68 3.52 8.64
C ARG A 328 -1.96 4.33 8.44
N HIS A 329 -2.82 3.92 7.50
CA HIS A 329 -4.15 4.55 7.31
C HIS A 329 -4.04 6.07 7.08
N GLY A 330 -3.06 6.46 6.27
CA GLY A 330 -2.82 7.86 5.91
C GLY A 330 -2.24 8.75 7.02
N ALA A 331 -1.90 8.18 8.19
CA ALA A 331 -1.38 8.91 9.34
C ALA A 331 0.04 8.49 9.72
N ILE A 332 0.82 9.44 10.23
CA ILE A 332 2.08 9.14 10.92
C ILE A 332 1.74 8.49 12.26
N VAL A 333 2.14 7.24 12.44
CA VAL A 333 1.97 6.50 13.70
C VAL A 333 3.21 6.53 14.57
N ALA A 334 4.37 6.68 13.94
CA ALA A 334 5.64 6.90 14.60
C ALA A 334 6.59 7.64 13.66
N GLU A 335 7.40 8.53 14.22
CA GLU A 335 8.54 9.12 13.53
C GLU A 335 9.67 9.39 14.52
N LYS A 336 10.91 9.29 14.06
CA LYS A 336 12.10 9.62 14.86
C LYS A 336 13.17 10.20 13.94
N TYR A 337 13.92 11.16 14.49
CA TYR A 337 15.01 11.83 13.80
C TYR A 337 16.28 11.77 14.65
N ALA A 338 17.43 11.70 13.99
CA ALA A 338 18.74 11.76 14.65
C ALA A 338 18.95 13.11 15.33
N SER A 339 19.90 13.16 16.27
CA SER A 339 20.35 14.42 16.86
C SER A 339 20.81 15.39 15.76
N GLY A 340 20.31 16.61 15.78
CA GLY A 340 20.60 17.64 14.76
C GLY A 340 19.73 17.54 13.49
N SER A 341 18.86 16.53 13.38
CA SER A 341 17.90 16.38 12.29
C SER A 341 16.46 16.58 12.77
N ALA A 342 15.56 16.91 11.85
CA ALA A 342 14.15 17.16 12.11
C ALA A 342 13.28 16.78 10.90
N LYS A 343 11.96 16.95 11.04
CA LYS A 343 10.95 16.61 10.01
C LYS A 343 11.14 17.30 8.66
N ASP A 344 11.85 18.42 8.64
CA ASP A 344 12.16 19.25 7.49
C ASP A 344 13.61 19.07 6.99
N SER A 345 14.41 18.21 7.64
CA SER A 345 15.72 17.82 7.13
C SER A 345 15.59 17.10 5.79
N ILE A 346 16.44 17.51 4.85
CA ILE A 346 16.54 16.90 3.53
C ILE A 346 17.28 15.57 3.65
N ALA A 347 16.80 14.58 2.91
CA ALA A 347 17.48 13.33 2.64
C ALA A 347 17.61 13.15 1.12
N THR A 348 18.56 12.32 0.70
CA THR A 348 18.76 12.01 -0.71
C THR A 348 18.32 10.58 -1.02
N SER A 349 17.71 10.38 -2.18
CA SER A 349 17.11 9.10 -2.57
C SER A 349 18.14 8.01 -2.86
N TRP A 350 19.31 8.41 -3.38
CA TRP A 350 20.13 7.51 -4.20
C TRP A 350 19.25 6.75 -5.20
N SER A 351 19.45 5.45 -5.34
CA SER A 351 18.67 4.55 -6.20
C SER A 351 17.16 4.48 -5.93
N THR A 352 16.63 5.00 -4.81
CA THR A 352 15.17 5.12 -4.65
C THR A 352 14.55 6.01 -5.76
N ALA A 353 15.32 6.91 -6.37
CA ALA A 353 14.86 7.70 -7.53
C ALA A 353 14.42 6.84 -8.72
N LYS A 354 14.96 5.63 -8.89
CA LYS A 354 14.58 4.74 -10.00
C LYS A 354 13.10 4.35 -9.94
N SER A 355 12.57 4.18 -8.74
CA SER A 355 11.15 3.88 -8.52
C SER A 355 10.27 5.08 -8.90
N PHE A 356 10.74 6.31 -8.72
CA PHE A 356 10.07 7.52 -9.23
C PHE A 356 10.13 7.57 -10.76
N THR A 357 11.28 7.29 -11.37
CA THR A 357 11.42 7.20 -12.83
C THR A 357 10.50 6.14 -13.44
N SER A 358 10.35 4.98 -12.79
CA SER A 358 9.39 3.95 -13.18
C SER A 358 7.95 4.43 -13.07
N ALA A 359 7.57 5.15 -12.01
CA ALA A 359 6.24 5.75 -11.91
C ALA A 359 5.99 6.76 -13.05
N LEU A 360 6.98 7.59 -13.39
CA LEU A 360 6.87 8.56 -14.48
C LEU A 360 6.76 7.87 -15.85
N MET A 361 7.45 6.75 -16.06
CA MET A 361 7.26 5.94 -17.27
C MET A 361 5.83 5.40 -17.36
N GLY A 362 5.28 4.89 -16.25
CA GLY A 362 3.87 4.47 -16.19
C GLY A 362 2.91 5.60 -16.52
N ILE A 363 3.13 6.79 -15.96
CA ILE A 363 2.32 7.98 -16.26
C ILE A 363 2.46 8.41 -17.72
N ALA A 364 3.67 8.31 -18.29
CA ALA A 364 3.90 8.60 -19.71
C ALA A 364 3.13 7.63 -20.62
N ILE A 365 3.03 6.35 -20.22
CA ILE A 365 2.22 5.34 -20.90
C ILE A 365 0.73 5.65 -20.74
N ASP A 366 0.25 5.89 -19.52
CA ASP A 366 -1.15 6.20 -19.22
C ASP A 366 -1.64 7.44 -20.00
N LYS A 367 -0.75 8.42 -20.23
CA LYS A 367 -1.03 9.64 -20.99
C LYS A 367 -0.81 9.49 -22.51
N GLY A 368 -0.32 8.35 -22.97
CA GLY A 368 -0.12 8.04 -24.39
C GLY A 368 1.14 8.67 -25.02
N TYR A 369 2.09 9.16 -24.22
CA TYR A 369 3.41 9.59 -24.72
C TYR A 369 4.28 8.41 -25.15
N VAL A 370 4.11 7.26 -24.47
CA VAL A 370 4.70 5.97 -24.81
C VAL A 370 3.54 4.98 -24.96
N SER A 371 3.53 4.12 -25.98
CA SER A 371 2.34 3.29 -26.23
C SER A 371 2.22 2.07 -25.30
N SER A 372 3.34 1.49 -24.85
CA SER A 372 3.41 0.45 -23.81
C SER A 372 4.88 0.21 -23.42
N GLU A 373 5.15 -0.56 -22.35
CA GLU A 373 6.50 -0.99 -22.02
C GLU A 373 7.08 -2.03 -23.00
N TYR A 374 6.24 -2.61 -23.86
CA TYR A 374 6.62 -3.64 -24.82
C TYR A 374 7.21 -3.09 -26.11
N VAL A 375 7.13 -1.78 -26.35
CA VAL A 375 7.72 -1.20 -27.55
C VAL A 375 9.25 -1.18 -27.49
N PRO A 376 9.91 -1.23 -28.65
CA PRO A 376 11.34 -1.01 -28.73
C PRO A 376 11.76 0.34 -28.16
N ALA A 377 12.77 0.36 -27.30
CA ALA A 377 13.36 1.59 -26.79
C ALA A 377 13.95 2.47 -27.91
N ALA A 378 14.34 1.86 -29.04
CA ALA A 378 14.84 2.55 -30.22
C ALA A 378 13.80 3.43 -30.94
N GLU A 379 12.51 3.34 -30.59
CA GLU A 379 11.51 4.34 -31.01
C GLU A 379 11.87 5.75 -30.51
N PHE A 380 12.56 5.84 -29.37
CA PHE A 380 12.98 7.10 -28.74
C PHE A 380 14.51 7.26 -28.78
N ILE A 381 15.26 6.19 -28.54
CA ILE A 381 16.73 6.17 -28.66
C ILE A 381 17.12 5.84 -30.11
N THR A 382 16.95 6.82 -30.99
CA THR A 382 17.13 6.66 -32.45
C THR A 382 18.53 6.21 -32.86
N GLU A 383 19.54 6.44 -32.01
CA GLU A 383 20.92 6.01 -32.12
C GLU A 383 21.03 4.48 -32.27
N TRP A 384 20.06 3.73 -31.74
CA TRP A 384 20.02 2.27 -31.79
C TRP A 384 19.31 1.69 -33.01
N ALA A 385 18.69 2.53 -33.86
CA ALA A 385 17.96 2.05 -35.04
C ALA A 385 18.86 1.28 -36.05
N GLY A 386 20.17 1.54 -36.01
CA GLY A 386 21.16 0.95 -36.90
C GLY A 386 21.73 -0.41 -36.49
N ASP A 387 21.48 -0.89 -35.26
CA ASP A 387 22.04 -2.14 -34.76
C ASP A 387 21.02 -3.00 -33.98
N ASP A 388 21.50 -4.07 -33.35
CA ASP A 388 20.67 -5.07 -32.68
C ASP A 388 19.93 -4.53 -31.43
N ARG A 389 20.34 -3.39 -30.86
CA ARG A 389 19.64 -2.71 -29.76
C ARG A 389 18.25 -2.25 -30.17
N LYS A 390 17.94 -2.15 -31.46
CA LYS A 390 16.58 -1.89 -31.96
C LYS A 390 15.51 -2.91 -31.52
N ASN A 391 15.93 -4.09 -31.05
CA ASN A 391 15.02 -5.13 -30.57
C ASN A 391 14.79 -5.06 -29.05
N MET A 392 15.55 -4.23 -28.33
CA MET A 392 15.42 -4.10 -26.87
C MET A 392 14.18 -3.27 -26.53
N THR A 393 13.35 -3.79 -25.62
CA THR A 393 12.11 -3.12 -25.19
C THR A 393 12.34 -2.21 -24.00
N ILE A 394 11.42 -1.28 -23.76
CA ILE A 394 11.40 -0.46 -22.53
C ILE A 394 11.31 -1.36 -21.28
N LYS A 395 10.52 -2.44 -21.35
CA LYS A 395 10.42 -3.46 -20.29
C LYS A 395 11.77 -4.07 -19.92
N ASN A 396 12.65 -4.29 -20.90
CA ASN A 396 13.99 -4.81 -20.61
C ASN A 396 14.81 -3.85 -19.74
N LEU A 397 14.70 -2.53 -20.00
CA LEU A 397 15.33 -1.49 -19.18
C LEU A 397 14.69 -1.39 -17.79
N LEU A 398 13.36 -1.44 -17.71
CA LEU A 398 12.62 -1.41 -16.43
C LEU A 398 13.00 -2.56 -15.49
N GLN A 399 13.28 -3.73 -16.06
CA GLN A 399 13.64 -4.95 -15.34
C GLN A 399 15.14 -5.08 -15.04
N MET A 400 15.98 -4.11 -15.42
CA MET A 400 17.45 -4.21 -15.34
C MET A 400 17.99 -5.46 -16.06
N SER A 401 17.44 -5.69 -17.25
CA SER A 401 17.76 -6.85 -18.07
C SER A 401 18.30 -6.44 -19.43
N SER A 402 18.78 -5.20 -19.59
CA SER A 402 19.19 -4.60 -20.86
C SER A 402 20.38 -5.28 -21.54
N GLY A 403 21.07 -6.21 -20.88
CA GLY A 403 22.13 -7.00 -21.51
C GLY A 403 23.26 -6.16 -22.07
N LEU A 404 23.31 -4.86 -21.73
CA LEU A 404 24.36 -3.94 -22.12
C LEU A 404 25.52 -4.08 -21.14
N ILE A 405 26.73 -3.84 -21.62
CA ILE A 405 27.95 -3.95 -20.83
C ILE A 405 28.00 -2.79 -19.83
N GLU A 406 28.16 -3.13 -18.55
CA GLU A 406 28.55 -2.18 -17.50
C GLU A 406 29.97 -1.70 -17.75
N GLY A 407 30.18 -0.38 -17.71
CA GLY A 407 31.53 0.16 -17.55
C GLY A 407 31.90 0.23 -16.06
N GLY A 408 33.20 0.20 -15.77
CA GLY A 408 33.75 0.36 -14.42
C GLY A 408 34.23 -0.95 -13.81
N THR A 409 35.21 -0.83 -12.91
CA THR A 409 35.81 -1.95 -12.20
C THR A 409 35.26 -2.10 -10.79
N SER A 410 34.46 -1.13 -10.34
CA SER A 410 33.89 -1.10 -9.00
C SER A 410 32.84 -2.20 -8.76
N SER A 411 32.73 -2.66 -7.51
CA SER A 411 31.65 -3.55 -7.09
C SER A 411 30.25 -2.90 -7.16
N TYR A 412 30.18 -1.59 -7.43
CA TYR A 412 28.96 -0.81 -7.60
C TYR A 412 28.55 -0.67 -9.07
N GLY A 413 29.20 -1.40 -9.98
CA GLY A 413 28.93 -1.37 -11.41
C GLY A 413 29.23 0.00 -12.02
N ASP A 414 28.36 0.43 -12.93
CA ASP A 414 28.41 1.73 -13.62
C ASP A 414 28.22 2.95 -12.70
N GLY A 415 27.77 2.73 -11.45
CA GLY A 415 27.40 3.80 -10.53
C GLY A 415 28.56 4.73 -10.17
N THR A 416 29.76 4.17 -10.03
CA THR A 416 30.96 4.97 -9.70
C THR A 416 31.35 5.86 -10.88
N ILE A 417 31.34 5.32 -12.10
CA ILE A 417 31.64 6.06 -13.33
C ILE A 417 30.63 7.20 -13.54
N MET A 418 29.34 6.89 -13.44
CA MET A 418 28.28 7.86 -13.74
C MET A 418 28.13 8.94 -12.65
N TYR A 419 28.50 8.63 -11.39
CA TYR A 419 28.39 9.57 -10.28
C TYR A 419 29.68 10.38 -10.03
N ILE A 420 30.86 9.78 -10.22
CA ILE A 420 32.16 10.42 -9.93
C ILE A 420 32.83 10.89 -11.21
N GLY A 421 33.07 9.98 -12.16
CA GLY A 421 33.84 10.26 -13.37
C GLY A 421 34.59 9.02 -13.87
N LEU A 422 35.26 9.14 -15.01
CA LEU A 422 35.98 8.03 -15.64
C LEU A 422 37.06 7.46 -14.72
N GLU A 423 37.24 6.13 -14.77
CA GLU A 423 38.35 5.46 -14.11
C GLU A 423 39.67 5.66 -14.89
N ASP A 424 40.79 5.68 -14.15
CA ASP A 424 42.14 5.57 -14.70
C ASP A 424 42.54 4.09 -14.98
N GLU A 425 43.78 3.85 -15.39
CA GLU A 425 44.27 2.49 -15.70
C GLU A 425 44.32 1.58 -14.46
N GLU A 426 44.32 2.17 -13.27
CA GLU A 426 44.32 1.51 -11.97
C GLU A 426 42.91 1.29 -11.40
N GLY A 427 41.85 1.73 -12.10
CA GLY A 427 40.45 1.59 -11.69
C GLY A 427 40.00 2.65 -10.68
N VAL A 428 40.74 3.75 -10.53
CA VAL A 428 40.39 4.87 -9.64
C VAL A 428 39.61 5.91 -10.42
N SER A 429 38.40 6.24 -9.95
CA SER A 429 37.57 7.28 -10.59
C SER A 429 38.14 8.68 -10.40
N ASP A 430 38.22 9.43 -11.50
CA ASP A 430 38.72 10.81 -11.53
C ASP A 430 37.56 11.80 -11.66
N PRO A 431 37.23 12.58 -10.59
CA PRO A 431 36.18 13.59 -10.65
C PRO A 431 36.47 14.74 -11.63
N ASN A 432 37.71 14.90 -12.11
CA ASN A 432 38.04 15.90 -13.13
C ASN A 432 37.78 15.39 -14.56
N ARG A 433 37.29 14.16 -14.70
CA ARG A 433 36.91 13.54 -15.97
C ARG A 433 35.44 13.13 -15.91
N PRO A 434 34.51 14.12 -15.80
CA PRO A 434 33.10 13.84 -15.67
C PRO A 434 32.56 13.11 -16.89
N VAL A 435 31.47 12.38 -16.69
CA VAL A 435 30.80 11.58 -17.71
C VAL A 435 29.46 12.21 -18.04
N ASP A 436 29.18 12.34 -19.34
CA ASP A 436 27.83 12.63 -19.82
C ASP A 436 27.02 11.34 -19.66
N ASN A 437 26.13 11.32 -18.67
CA ASN A 437 25.44 10.10 -18.27
C ASN A 437 24.48 9.59 -19.35
N VAL A 438 23.89 10.47 -20.16
CA VAL A 438 23.00 10.09 -21.26
C VAL A 438 23.81 9.44 -22.37
N LEU A 439 24.86 10.11 -22.85
CA LEU A 439 25.72 9.57 -23.92
C LEU A 439 26.39 8.26 -23.49
N TYR A 440 26.93 8.21 -22.27
CA TYR A 440 27.49 6.98 -21.71
C TYR A 440 26.49 5.83 -21.78
N SER A 441 25.24 6.07 -21.38
CA SER A 441 24.21 5.02 -21.32
C SER A 441 23.79 4.54 -22.71
N ILE A 442 23.72 5.45 -23.69
CA ILE A 442 23.39 5.17 -25.10
C ILE A 442 24.52 4.39 -25.80
N ASP A 443 25.78 4.71 -25.50
CA ASP A 443 26.95 4.17 -26.22
C ASP A 443 27.38 2.77 -25.75
N ARG A 444 26.74 2.21 -24.72
CA ARG A 444 27.07 0.87 -24.21
C ARG A 444 26.91 -0.21 -25.27
N ALA A 445 27.92 -1.07 -25.34
CA ALA A 445 27.91 -2.23 -26.22
C ALA A 445 27.03 -3.36 -25.66
N ILE A 446 26.55 -4.22 -26.57
CA ILE A 446 25.75 -5.40 -26.22
C ILE A 446 26.67 -6.49 -25.65
N ASP A 447 26.26 -7.12 -24.54
CA ASP A 447 26.76 -8.44 -24.15
C ASP A 447 25.81 -9.53 -24.71
N PRO A 448 26.22 -10.27 -25.74
CA PRO A 448 25.37 -11.28 -26.37
C PRO A 448 25.01 -12.44 -25.42
N ASN A 449 25.72 -12.61 -24.29
CA ASN A 449 25.42 -13.66 -23.32
C ASN A 449 24.37 -13.23 -22.29
N ARG A 450 23.97 -11.94 -22.28
CA ARG A 450 23.00 -11.39 -21.32
C ARG A 450 21.80 -10.74 -21.97
N ALA A 451 21.75 -10.66 -23.29
CA ALA A 451 20.70 -9.96 -24.03
C ALA A 451 19.49 -10.87 -24.34
N PRO A 452 18.42 -10.91 -23.53
CA PRO A 452 17.27 -11.78 -23.79
C PRO A 452 16.54 -11.47 -25.11
N TRP A 453 16.52 -10.22 -25.61
CA TRP A 453 15.96 -9.91 -26.95
C TRP A 453 16.82 -10.46 -28.11
N LEU A 454 17.98 -11.04 -27.83
CA LEU A 454 18.80 -11.81 -28.79
C LEU A 454 18.79 -13.32 -28.49
N GLY A 455 17.94 -13.78 -27.56
CA GLY A 455 17.80 -15.19 -27.21
C GLY A 455 18.82 -15.71 -26.19
N ALA A 456 19.54 -14.82 -25.49
CA ALA A 456 20.41 -15.22 -24.40
C ALA A 456 19.61 -15.84 -23.24
N THR A 457 20.21 -16.81 -22.54
CA THR A 457 19.66 -17.29 -21.27
C THR A 457 19.67 -16.14 -20.26
N TYR A 458 18.55 -15.97 -19.56
CA TYR A 458 18.33 -14.84 -18.66
C TYR A 458 19.50 -14.65 -17.66
N SER A 459 20.12 -13.47 -17.69
CA SER A 459 21.20 -13.06 -16.79
C SER A 459 20.97 -11.60 -16.38
N TRP A 460 20.43 -11.43 -15.18
CA TRP A 460 20.10 -10.13 -14.63
C TRP A 460 21.33 -9.39 -14.10
N SER A 461 21.41 -8.08 -14.31
CA SER A 461 22.32 -7.24 -13.52
C SER A 461 21.77 -5.84 -13.31
N TYR A 462 22.01 -5.32 -12.11
CA TYR A 462 21.51 -4.02 -11.69
C TYR A 462 22.37 -2.89 -12.24
N GLN A 463 21.82 -2.04 -13.12
CA GLN A 463 22.58 -1.00 -13.84
C GLN A 463 21.93 0.38 -13.73
N ASN A 464 22.70 1.41 -13.38
CA ASN A 464 22.19 2.78 -13.32
C ASN A 464 21.89 3.34 -14.70
N ALA A 465 22.68 2.98 -15.70
CA ALA A 465 22.52 3.43 -17.08
C ALA A 465 21.19 2.98 -17.71
N ASP A 466 20.61 1.85 -17.28
CA ASP A 466 19.27 1.43 -17.71
C ASP A 466 18.20 2.43 -17.25
N SER A 467 18.29 2.90 -16.01
CA SER A 467 17.40 3.93 -15.47
C SER A 467 17.65 5.30 -16.09
N GLN A 468 18.90 5.64 -16.43
CA GLN A 468 19.22 6.88 -17.14
C GLN A 468 18.57 6.90 -18.53
N LEU A 469 18.60 5.77 -19.25
CA LEU A 469 17.90 5.62 -20.54
C LEU A 469 16.38 5.75 -20.39
N LEU A 470 15.78 5.21 -19.32
CA LEU A 470 14.36 5.42 -19.06
C LEU A 470 14.02 6.90 -18.89
N GLY A 471 14.89 7.66 -18.21
CA GLY A 471 14.74 9.11 -18.12
C GLY A 471 14.79 9.80 -19.48
N GLU A 472 15.81 9.48 -20.28
CA GLU A 472 15.95 10.03 -21.64
C GLU A 472 14.74 9.70 -22.53
N ILE A 473 14.20 8.49 -22.43
CA ILE A 473 12.99 8.08 -23.16
C ILE A 473 11.80 8.96 -22.75
N ILE A 474 11.61 9.21 -21.45
CA ILE A 474 10.54 10.10 -20.97
C ILE A 474 10.74 11.51 -21.54
N GLU A 475 11.96 12.06 -21.50
CA GLU A 475 12.22 13.40 -22.02
C GLU A 475 11.96 13.51 -23.52
N ARG A 476 12.42 12.54 -24.31
CA ARG A 476 12.17 12.51 -25.76
C ARG A 476 10.69 12.29 -26.11
N ALA A 477 9.99 11.44 -25.37
CA ALA A 477 8.57 11.15 -25.60
C ALA A 477 7.67 12.34 -25.26
N THR A 478 8.00 13.06 -24.19
CA THR A 478 7.18 14.16 -23.66
C THR A 478 7.63 15.54 -24.16
N ASN A 479 8.85 15.64 -24.72
CA ASN A 479 9.48 16.88 -25.14
C ASN A 479 9.56 17.92 -24.01
N THR A 480 9.81 17.46 -22.79
CA THR A 480 10.06 18.26 -21.57
C THR A 480 11.11 17.54 -20.72
N SER A 481 11.81 18.26 -19.84
CA SER A 481 12.71 17.59 -18.91
C SER A 481 11.96 16.64 -17.97
N ILE A 482 12.63 15.57 -17.50
CA ILE A 482 12.00 14.60 -16.58
C ILE A 482 11.58 15.27 -15.27
N TYR A 483 12.31 16.29 -14.82
CA TYR A 483 11.97 17.03 -13.61
C TYR A 483 10.73 17.91 -13.80
N GLU A 484 10.59 18.60 -14.93
CA GLU A 484 9.38 19.38 -15.23
C GLU A 484 8.17 18.47 -15.42
N PHE A 485 8.35 17.34 -16.12
CA PHE A 485 7.31 16.33 -16.25
C PHE A 485 6.86 15.83 -14.86
N ALA A 486 7.82 15.45 -14.01
CA ALA A 486 7.55 15.00 -12.65
C ALA A 486 6.86 16.07 -11.79
N GLN A 487 7.25 17.33 -11.93
CA GLN A 487 6.59 18.43 -11.23
C GLN A 487 5.10 18.50 -11.58
N ASP A 488 4.76 18.47 -12.87
CA ASP A 488 3.37 18.57 -13.33
C ASP A 488 2.53 17.35 -12.93
N VAL A 489 3.04 16.16 -13.22
CA VAL A 489 2.21 14.94 -13.18
C VAL A 489 2.27 14.18 -11.86
N LEU A 490 3.28 14.44 -11.00
CA LEU A 490 3.50 13.67 -9.79
C LEU A 490 3.73 14.55 -8.56
N PHE A 491 4.78 15.36 -8.52
CA PHE A 491 5.18 16.05 -7.30
C PHE A 491 4.16 17.10 -6.85
N ASN A 492 3.65 17.94 -7.76
CA ASN A 492 2.61 18.92 -7.39
C ASN A 492 1.30 18.24 -6.94
N LYS A 493 0.95 17.11 -7.56
CA LYS A 493 -0.25 16.32 -7.23
C LYS A 493 -0.18 15.76 -5.81
N LEU A 494 1.00 15.31 -5.41
CA LEU A 494 1.25 14.74 -4.08
C LEU A 494 1.60 15.80 -3.03
N GLY A 495 1.85 17.05 -3.43
CA GLY A 495 2.39 18.08 -2.54
C GLY A 495 3.83 17.80 -2.10
N ILE A 496 4.62 17.18 -2.98
CA ILE A 496 6.05 16.93 -2.80
C ILE A 496 6.82 18.16 -3.25
N ASN A 497 7.77 18.59 -2.42
CA ASN A 497 8.83 19.51 -2.81
C ASN A 497 10.13 18.70 -2.88
N ALA A 498 10.73 18.63 -4.06
CA ALA A 498 11.92 17.85 -4.34
C ALA A 498 12.95 18.66 -5.14
N GLY A 499 14.24 18.38 -4.94
CA GLY A 499 15.29 18.70 -5.91
C GLY A 499 15.67 17.45 -6.71
N TRP A 500 15.96 17.61 -8.00
CA TRP A 500 16.53 16.53 -8.81
C TRP A 500 17.92 16.95 -9.28
N TRP A 501 18.90 16.11 -9.01
CA TRP A 501 20.30 16.35 -9.37
C TRP A 501 20.58 16.15 -10.85
N THR A 502 21.53 16.94 -11.35
CA THR A 502 22.11 16.76 -12.68
C THR A 502 23.58 16.36 -12.61
N ASP A 503 24.05 15.70 -13.68
CA ASP A 503 25.49 15.56 -13.94
C ASP A 503 26.12 16.92 -14.35
N GLU A 504 27.41 16.93 -14.68
CA GLU A 504 28.11 18.14 -15.13
C GLU A 504 27.71 18.61 -16.54
N PHE A 505 26.94 17.81 -17.27
CA PHE A 505 26.42 18.08 -18.61
C PHE A 505 24.95 18.51 -18.57
N GLU A 506 24.42 18.82 -17.38
CA GLU A 506 23.04 19.25 -17.12
C GLU A 506 21.98 18.18 -17.38
N ASN A 507 22.38 16.90 -17.53
CA ASN A 507 21.41 15.81 -17.62
C ASN A 507 20.88 15.45 -16.23
N TYR A 508 19.56 15.40 -16.06
CA TYR A 508 18.96 14.88 -14.84
C TYR A 508 19.37 13.42 -14.63
N MET A 509 19.85 13.12 -13.43
CA MET A 509 20.33 11.78 -13.08
C MET A 509 19.13 10.88 -12.78
N ALA A 510 18.42 10.33 -13.76
CA ALA A 510 17.15 9.62 -13.54
C ALA A 510 17.26 8.36 -12.66
N TYR A 511 18.48 7.86 -12.45
CA TYR A 511 18.79 6.75 -11.55
C TYR A 511 19.05 7.17 -10.08
N CYS A 512 19.14 8.49 -9.85
CA CYS A 512 19.65 9.22 -8.67
C CYS A 512 19.13 10.68 -8.77
N CYS A 513 19.76 11.70 -8.21
CA CYS A 513 19.48 11.84 -6.80
C CYS A 513 18.35 12.85 -6.60
N LEU A 514 17.25 12.36 -6.02
CA LEU A 514 16.13 13.16 -5.59
C LEU A 514 16.33 13.55 -4.13
N ASP A 515 16.24 14.84 -3.85
CA ASP A 515 16.38 15.40 -2.52
C ASP A 515 15.06 15.91 -1.99
N MET A 516 14.59 15.32 -0.90
CA MET A 516 13.36 15.72 -0.25
C MET A 516 13.34 15.25 1.21
N THR A 517 12.34 15.67 1.97
CA THR A 517 12.18 15.20 3.35
C THR A 517 11.74 13.73 3.39
N THR A 518 12.04 13.02 4.49
CA THR A 518 11.55 11.65 4.74
C THR A 518 10.02 11.56 4.61
N ARG A 519 9.30 12.62 5.02
CA ARG A 519 7.84 12.72 4.88
C ARG A 519 7.39 12.87 3.42
N ASN A 520 8.18 13.49 2.54
CA ASN A 520 7.87 13.58 1.11
C ASN A 520 8.07 12.24 0.39
N PHE A 521 9.12 11.48 0.74
CA PHE A 521 9.24 10.10 0.30
C PHE A 521 8.04 9.24 0.75
N ALA A 522 7.52 9.47 1.96
CA ALA A 522 6.35 8.75 2.46
C ALA A 522 5.07 9.03 1.67
N ARG A 523 4.94 10.23 1.05
CA ARG A 523 3.82 10.55 0.15
C ARG A 523 3.86 9.67 -1.11
N PHE A 524 5.04 9.49 -1.69
CA PHE A 524 5.23 8.59 -2.83
C PHE A 524 4.96 7.14 -2.45
N GLY A 525 5.40 6.70 -1.28
CA GLY A 525 5.07 5.35 -0.79
C GLY A 525 3.57 5.15 -0.59
N LEU A 526 2.84 6.16 -0.09
CA LEU A 526 1.39 6.07 0.14
C LEU A 526 0.60 6.02 -1.18
N LEU A 527 1.07 6.70 -2.23
CA LEU A 527 0.53 6.56 -3.58
C LEU A 527 0.57 5.09 -4.03
N TYR A 528 1.71 4.42 -3.86
CA TYR A 528 1.88 3.01 -4.25
C TYR A 528 1.15 2.04 -3.31
N ALA A 529 1.05 2.34 -2.01
CA ALA A 529 0.26 1.55 -1.05
C ALA A 529 -1.23 1.49 -1.45
N ARG A 530 -1.70 2.50 -2.20
CA ARG A 530 -3.08 2.69 -2.66
C ARG A 530 -3.20 2.60 -4.18
N GLU A 531 -2.36 1.77 -4.78
CA GLU A 531 -2.43 1.37 -6.18
C GLU A 531 -2.49 2.55 -7.15
N GLY A 532 -1.75 3.63 -6.83
CA GLY A 532 -1.62 4.80 -7.69
C GLY A 532 -2.72 5.84 -7.52
N LYS A 533 -3.63 5.65 -6.56
CA LYS A 533 -4.69 6.62 -6.23
C LYS A 533 -4.19 7.65 -5.22
N TRP A 534 -4.50 8.92 -5.47
CA TRP A 534 -4.27 10.03 -4.56
C TRP A 534 -5.53 10.88 -4.42
N ASN A 535 -6.14 10.88 -3.24
CA ASN A 535 -7.51 11.38 -3.05
C ASN A 535 -8.48 10.69 -4.04
N ALA A 536 -9.19 11.47 -4.85
CA ALA A 536 -10.10 10.97 -5.88
C ALA A 536 -9.43 10.74 -7.24
N GLU A 537 -8.15 11.11 -7.42
CA GLU A 537 -7.45 11.05 -8.70
C GLU A 537 -6.61 9.77 -8.80
N GLN A 538 -6.71 9.06 -9.93
CA GLN A 538 -5.78 7.98 -10.28
C GLN A 538 -4.56 8.62 -10.96
N ILE A 539 -3.43 8.71 -10.24
CA ILE A 539 -2.22 9.38 -10.73
C ILE A 539 -1.36 8.43 -11.58
N VAL A 540 -1.17 7.22 -11.09
CA VAL A 540 -0.48 6.10 -11.79
C VAL A 540 -1.50 4.99 -11.94
N SER A 541 -1.66 4.36 -13.10
CA SER A 541 -2.65 3.28 -13.24
C SER A 541 -2.41 2.13 -12.25
N GLN A 542 -3.51 1.52 -11.78
CA GLN A 542 -3.45 0.37 -10.86
C GLN A 542 -2.66 -0.79 -11.49
N GLU A 543 -2.85 -1.00 -12.81
CA GLU A 543 -2.12 -2.00 -13.59
C GLU A 543 -0.62 -1.74 -13.55
N TRP A 544 -0.17 -0.50 -13.77
CA TRP A 544 1.24 -0.17 -13.66
C TRP A 544 1.79 -0.41 -12.26
N VAL A 545 1.07 -0.01 -11.20
CA VAL A 545 1.53 -0.24 -9.82
C VAL A 545 1.68 -1.74 -9.52
N VAL A 546 0.71 -2.57 -9.91
CA VAL A 546 0.79 -4.02 -9.70
C VAL A 546 1.92 -4.63 -10.53
N ASN A 547 2.02 -4.33 -11.82
CA ASN A 547 3.06 -4.87 -12.70
C ASN A 547 4.46 -4.41 -12.29
N SER A 548 4.61 -3.13 -11.92
CA SER A 548 5.91 -2.58 -11.52
C SER A 548 6.41 -3.11 -10.19
N THR A 549 5.52 -3.51 -9.29
CA THR A 549 5.86 -4.05 -7.96
C THR A 549 5.80 -5.57 -7.90
N ALA A 550 5.40 -6.23 -8.99
CA ALA A 550 5.41 -7.68 -9.10
C ALA A 550 6.84 -8.23 -9.13
N ARG A 551 7.01 -9.43 -8.57
CA ARG A 551 8.25 -10.22 -8.61
C ARG A 551 8.49 -10.83 -10.00
N SER A 552 8.50 -9.99 -11.04
CA SER A 552 8.59 -10.40 -12.46
C SER A 552 9.97 -10.88 -12.88
N VAL A 553 10.98 -10.59 -12.05
CA VAL A 553 12.37 -11.01 -12.22
C VAL A 553 12.79 -11.84 -11.02
N TRP A 554 13.24 -13.06 -11.32
CA TRP A 554 13.97 -13.89 -10.37
C TRP A 554 15.46 -13.51 -10.35
N LEU A 555 16.03 -13.41 -9.14
CA LEU A 555 17.42 -13.01 -8.93
C LEU A 555 18.32 -14.22 -8.66
N SER A 556 18.06 -14.92 -7.56
CA SER A 556 18.66 -16.20 -7.21
C SER A 556 17.86 -16.88 -6.09
N ASP A 557 18.10 -18.19 -5.85
CA ASP A 557 17.47 -18.92 -4.74
C ASP A 557 17.94 -18.45 -3.35
N SER A 558 19.03 -17.70 -3.27
CA SER A 558 19.62 -17.21 -2.02
C SER A 558 19.16 -15.81 -1.62
N ILE A 559 18.43 -15.13 -2.50
CA ILE A 559 17.94 -13.77 -2.27
C ILE A 559 16.42 -13.88 -2.07
N PRO A 560 15.89 -13.54 -0.87
CA PRO A 560 14.46 -13.66 -0.57
C PRO A 560 13.64 -12.50 -1.16
N TYR A 561 14.09 -11.98 -2.31
CA TYR A 561 13.47 -10.90 -3.04
C TYR A 561 13.54 -11.23 -4.53
N GLY A 562 12.58 -10.72 -5.29
CA GLY A 562 12.77 -10.50 -6.73
C GLY A 562 12.71 -9.04 -7.08
N TYR A 563 12.66 -8.79 -8.38
CA TYR A 563 12.69 -7.45 -8.94
C TYR A 563 11.52 -7.23 -9.92
N GLY A 564 11.03 -6.01 -9.97
CA GLY A 564 9.93 -5.57 -10.83
C GLY A 564 10.39 -4.54 -11.84
N TYR A 565 9.57 -3.52 -12.05
CA TYR A 565 9.95 -2.34 -12.84
C TYR A 565 10.54 -1.30 -11.90
N GLN A 566 11.85 -1.42 -11.60
CA GLN A 566 12.56 -0.53 -10.67
C GLN A 566 12.11 -0.62 -9.20
N TRP A 567 11.55 -1.76 -8.79
CA TRP A 567 11.14 -2.08 -7.42
C TRP A 567 11.69 -3.44 -6.98
N TRP A 568 11.96 -3.59 -5.68
CA TRP A 568 12.25 -4.88 -5.05
C TRP A 568 10.97 -5.42 -4.45
N ALA A 569 10.69 -6.71 -4.65
CA ALA A 569 9.48 -7.37 -4.15
C ALA A 569 9.88 -8.51 -3.22
N ASP A 570 9.20 -8.63 -2.08
CA ASP A 570 9.38 -9.76 -1.17
C ASP A 570 8.91 -11.07 -1.80
N ASP A 571 9.46 -12.19 -1.34
CA ASP A 571 9.09 -13.52 -1.81
C ASP A 571 7.60 -13.84 -1.59
N SER A 572 6.98 -13.28 -0.54
CA SER A 572 5.52 -13.38 -0.31
C SER A 572 4.70 -12.61 -1.35
N SER A 573 5.28 -11.61 -2.01
CA SER A 573 4.58 -10.58 -2.81
C SER A 573 3.60 -9.70 -2.03
N ASP A 574 3.53 -9.82 -0.71
CA ASP A 574 2.65 -9.02 0.16
C ASP A 574 3.16 -7.59 0.35
N TRP A 575 4.47 -7.41 0.22
CA TRP A 575 5.13 -6.12 0.36
C TRP A 575 6.32 -5.98 -0.58
N PHE A 576 6.67 -4.73 -0.85
CA PHE A 576 7.72 -4.34 -1.78
C PHE A 576 8.40 -3.07 -1.29
N PHE A 577 9.56 -2.75 -1.86
CA PHE A 577 10.36 -1.63 -1.39
C PHE A 577 11.26 -1.05 -2.47
N SER A 578 11.57 0.24 -2.33
CA SER A 578 12.64 0.90 -3.06
C SER A 578 13.92 0.85 -2.22
N VAL A 579 15.06 0.62 -2.86
CA VAL A 579 16.36 0.61 -2.19
C VAL A 579 17.22 1.73 -2.73
N GLY A 580 17.54 2.67 -1.86
CA GLY A 580 18.60 3.65 -2.05
C GLY A 580 19.89 3.17 -1.39
N SER A 581 21.03 3.57 -1.94
CA SER A 581 22.33 3.34 -1.30
C SER A 581 22.31 3.85 0.14
N ARG A 582 23.09 3.20 1.02
CA ARG A 582 23.10 3.45 2.47
C ARG A 582 21.72 3.33 3.12
N MET A 583 20.82 2.57 2.49
CA MET A 583 19.50 2.16 3.01
C MET A 583 18.53 3.34 3.10
N ASN A 584 18.54 4.20 2.08
CA ASN A 584 17.54 5.25 1.85
C ASN A 584 16.31 4.64 1.18
N ASN A 585 15.44 4.04 1.98
CA ASN A 585 14.46 3.07 1.52
C ASN A 585 13.02 3.49 1.82
N ILE A 586 12.10 3.05 0.95
CA ILE A 586 10.65 3.11 1.15
C ILE A 586 10.13 1.68 1.15
N TYR A 587 9.53 1.23 2.24
CA TYR A 587 8.89 -0.09 2.37
C TYR A 587 7.38 0.09 2.35
N ILE A 588 6.67 -0.77 1.64
CA ILE A 588 5.24 -0.63 1.38
C ILE A 588 4.56 -1.98 1.49
N HIS A 589 3.52 -2.07 2.33
CA HIS A 589 2.63 -3.22 2.39
C HIS A 589 1.21 -2.75 2.06
N PRO A 590 0.75 -2.88 0.81
CA PRO A 590 -0.52 -2.30 0.35
C PRO A 590 -1.73 -2.89 1.09
N GLY A 591 -1.79 -4.20 1.30
CA GLY A 591 -2.88 -4.85 2.05
C GLY A 591 -2.95 -4.48 3.53
N LEU A 592 -1.89 -3.89 4.08
CA LEU A 592 -1.88 -3.31 5.42
C LEU A 592 -1.91 -1.78 5.38
N ASP A 593 -1.92 -1.14 4.20
CA ASP A 593 -1.77 0.32 4.05
C ASP A 593 -0.65 0.89 4.93
N ILE A 594 0.49 0.19 4.97
CA ILE A 594 1.70 0.57 5.70
C ILE A 594 2.71 1.14 4.72
N VAL A 595 3.30 2.28 5.10
CA VAL A 595 4.48 2.84 4.42
C VAL A 595 5.53 3.17 5.47
N VAL A 596 6.76 2.73 5.24
CA VAL A 596 7.89 3.04 6.12
C VAL A 596 8.99 3.65 5.30
N VAL A 597 9.44 4.84 5.69
CA VAL A 597 10.59 5.49 5.06
C VAL A 597 11.71 5.60 6.07
N ARG A 598 12.89 5.12 5.67
CA ARG A 598 14.13 5.29 6.43
C ARG A 598 15.16 5.96 5.54
N ASN A 599 15.74 7.05 6.02
CA ASN A 599 16.84 7.75 5.34
C ASN A 599 18.10 7.74 6.21
N SER A 600 19.26 7.61 5.58
CA SER A 600 20.56 7.71 6.26
C SER A 600 20.94 9.17 6.54
N SER A 601 21.96 9.38 7.39
CA SER A 601 22.63 10.67 7.50
C SER A 601 23.01 11.20 6.13
N LEU A 602 22.75 12.49 5.91
CA LEU A 602 23.13 13.23 4.71
C LEU A 602 24.02 14.41 5.09
N GLU A 603 25.17 14.49 4.46
CA GLU A 603 25.99 15.69 4.40
C GLU A 603 26.00 16.21 2.96
N LEU A 604 25.67 17.49 2.78
CA LEU A 604 25.75 18.18 1.50
C LEU A 604 27.10 18.88 1.40
N ILE A 605 27.93 18.50 0.44
CA ILE A 605 29.23 19.12 0.18
C ILE A 605 29.14 19.98 -1.09
N GLY A 606 29.64 21.21 -1.03
CA GLY A 606 29.58 22.18 -2.14
C GLY A 606 28.26 22.97 -2.20
N GLU A 607 28.10 23.77 -3.26
CA GLU A 607 26.88 24.56 -3.52
C GLU A 607 26.16 24.05 -4.78
N GLY A 608 24.84 23.87 -4.70
CA GLY A 608 23.98 23.56 -5.86
C GLY A 608 23.41 22.15 -5.87
N LYS A 609 22.67 21.83 -6.94
CA LYS A 609 22.04 20.51 -7.20
C LYS A 609 22.63 19.86 -8.46
N SER A 610 23.90 20.14 -8.73
CA SER A 610 24.63 19.63 -9.88
C SER A 610 25.96 19.07 -9.40
N ARG A 611 26.49 18.04 -10.06
CA ARG A 611 27.84 17.51 -9.74
C ARG A 611 28.99 18.46 -10.07
N ALA A 612 28.71 19.64 -10.64
CA ALA A 612 29.70 20.66 -10.93
C ALA A 612 30.38 21.22 -9.66
N ASN A 613 31.59 21.76 -9.82
CA ASN A 613 32.37 22.44 -8.76
C ASN A 613 32.59 21.59 -7.51
N GLU A 614 32.86 20.29 -7.68
CA GLU A 614 33.12 19.34 -6.58
C GLU A 614 31.92 19.13 -5.63
N ALA A 615 30.69 19.52 -6.00
CA ALA A 615 29.52 19.36 -5.15
C ALA A 615 29.01 17.90 -5.16
N TYR A 616 28.85 17.28 -3.98
CA TYR A 616 28.37 15.90 -3.84
C TYR A 616 27.55 15.67 -2.58
N HIS A 617 26.80 14.56 -2.57
CA HIS A 617 26.18 14.00 -1.38
C HIS A 617 27.07 12.97 -0.71
N ASP A 618 27.23 13.10 0.60
CA ASP A 618 27.78 12.04 1.43
C ASP A 618 26.70 11.45 2.33
N THR A 619 26.71 10.13 2.43
CA THR A 619 25.83 9.37 3.33
C THR A 619 26.57 8.17 3.86
N GLU A 620 26.26 7.78 5.10
CA GLU A 620 26.93 6.64 5.74
C GLU A 620 26.06 5.38 5.75
N PHE A 621 26.72 4.23 5.54
CA PHE A 621 26.05 2.93 5.66
C PHE A 621 25.66 2.64 7.12
N PRO A 622 24.51 2.00 7.36
CA PRO A 622 24.25 1.38 8.66
C PRO A 622 25.27 0.28 8.94
N ALA A 623 25.66 0.10 10.21
CA ALA A 623 26.57 -0.96 10.62
C ALA A 623 26.05 -2.37 10.30
N ARG A 624 24.74 -2.61 10.43
CA ARG A 624 24.10 -3.87 10.05
C ARG A 624 22.66 -3.62 9.65
N TRP A 625 22.26 -4.09 8.47
CA TRP A 625 20.89 -3.95 8.00
C TRP A 625 20.36 -5.22 7.35
N ASN A 626 19.18 -5.63 7.76
CA ASN A 626 18.40 -6.69 7.15
C ASN A 626 16.96 -6.19 7.02
N HIS A 627 16.41 -6.22 5.80
CA HIS A 627 15.10 -5.66 5.50
C HIS A 627 13.97 -6.38 6.25
N HIS A 628 14.04 -7.70 6.38
CA HIS A 628 13.07 -8.49 7.15
C HIS A 628 13.16 -8.21 8.65
N GLU A 629 14.36 -8.23 9.23
CA GLU A 629 14.55 -7.92 10.67
C GLU A 629 14.01 -6.52 11.03
N PHE A 630 14.09 -5.56 10.10
CA PHE A 630 13.58 -4.21 10.28
C PHE A 630 12.06 -4.10 10.07
N PHE A 631 11.52 -4.67 8.99
CA PHE A 631 10.13 -4.45 8.59
C PHE A 631 9.14 -5.43 9.23
N GLN A 632 9.56 -6.65 9.55
CA GLN A 632 8.69 -7.68 10.12
C GLN A 632 8.05 -7.27 11.46
N PRO A 633 8.75 -6.62 12.42
CA PRO A 633 8.10 -6.12 13.64
C PRO A 633 6.98 -5.12 13.34
N ILE A 634 7.12 -4.31 12.29
CA ILE A 634 6.09 -3.34 11.88
C ILE A 634 4.87 -4.07 11.32
N ILE A 635 5.06 -5.08 10.47
CA ILE A 635 3.97 -5.95 9.97
C ILE A 635 3.28 -6.66 11.16
N ASP A 636 4.07 -7.28 12.03
CA ASP A 636 3.59 -8.05 13.18
C ASP A 636 2.86 -7.18 14.20
N SER A 637 3.09 -5.86 14.20
CA SER A 637 2.36 -4.93 15.07
C SER A 637 0.87 -4.88 14.76
N THR A 638 0.46 -5.28 13.56
CA THR A 638 -0.94 -5.30 13.12
C THR A 638 -1.68 -6.60 13.45
N LYS A 639 -0.96 -7.61 13.96
CA LYS A 639 -1.56 -8.92 14.29
C LYS A 639 -2.39 -8.81 15.57
N PRO A 640 -3.55 -9.50 15.64
CA PRO A 640 -4.49 -9.43 16.76
C PRO A 640 -3.94 -9.81 18.14
#